data_AF-A0A0Q3WRS3-F1
#
_entry.id   AF-A0A0Q3WRS3-F1
#
_cell.length_a   1.000
_cell.length_b   1.000
_cell.length_c   1.000
_cell.angle_alpha   90.00
_cell.angle_beta   90.00
_cell.angle_gamma   90.00
#
_symmetry.space_group_name_H-M   'P 1'
#
loop_
_entity.id
_entity.type
_entity.pdbx_description
1 polymer ?
#
loop_
_entity_poly.entity_id
_entity_poly.type
_entity_poly.pdbx_seq_one_letter_code
_entity_poly.pdbx_strand_id
1 'polypeptide(L)'
;MITAKIESNSITLIREKNVESAVDWFNQHKQSFYILGWCYFRNQHQIEELFYRSIIKVNEELPRFKNKTSYETWITSIFIQTSRELSDDRSLQVSEESELHKDLFKALNPLKQLEKEAVILTYILGISKQETAHLLKISVEELKDHLFSGIQSLKKGMGYESSFNGCKEYHKNYIDYLEKTLDRSKKIDLEKHIYHCQECQDDLSTFQDIMLTILNFTERMDYVPSGFMENVKDRLAEKEKHRQRKSKKRKKIGLVFASVFVLVMSIGFFTGSFTDLYYTWTIKDQQLRALLQHNLGEKLNLVAESNGVKIRITGAIADDVQTLVFYEIEDTADDNQYVIGYDDDGVVVENKSEIMNPETYPRYHPPDLKSDINNKEKNVYHGKMSLQPLTKDKGTIKLTITKLQKIVRDSSDRKRIIPYEDTGYETGEWNFDIPVTKSPSKEYALAGKTKVEGVPVRFEKLTIAPTATILQLDVNNGQPQKRIDFLNVDNLEVNNKKVKTDIYGSSFASNYMDWSTFQILFDPLFGEKPKEINVQFNSVHLTIQDEKTIKLDASKGYPQTFEYAGSTISIDKVEVGQPANVVISNREIKNRAYDSLQLEVVGNEENEINSREMNSEGVLIDKNGVEYDINDVSTVYEEIEQPRYLATVQNIMLESNNTGEKVIPKKLVIHGYNTTKYLDDVVKLSLKHN
;
A
#
# COMPACT_ATOMS: atom_id res chain seq x y z
N MET A 1 -6.08 75.35 -26.71
CA MET A 1 -7.53 75.05 -26.69
C MET A 1 -7.73 73.93 -25.68
N ILE A 2 -8.87 73.93 -24.98
CA ILE A 2 -9.13 73.31 -23.66
C ILE A 2 -8.76 71.81 -23.63
N THR A 3 -7.87 71.43 -22.71
CA THR A 3 -7.60 70.03 -22.32
C THR A 3 -8.77 69.51 -21.50
N ALA A 4 -9.68 68.80 -22.17
CA ALA A 4 -10.76 68.10 -21.51
C ALA A 4 -10.19 66.95 -20.68
N LYS A 5 -10.32 67.10 -19.37
CA LYS A 5 -10.04 66.12 -18.31
C LYS A 5 -10.92 64.88 -18.52
N ILE A 6 -10.47 63.91 -19.31
CA ILE A 6 -11.12 62.59 -19.50
C ILE A 6 -10.10 61.50 -19.16
N GLU A 7 -9.77 61.31 -17.87
CA GLU A 7 -8.81 60.24 -17.50
C GLU A 7 -9.16 59.40 -16.27
N SER A 8 -10.29 59.60 -15.58
CA SER A 8 -10.64 58.72 -14.44
C SER A 8 -11.66 57.63 -14.74
N ASN A 9 -12.56 57.83 -15.72
CA ASN A 9 -13.70 56.93 -15.93
C ASN A 9 -13.43 55.78 -16.93
N SER A 10 -12.41 55.89 -17.78
CA SER A 10 -12.09 54.88 -18.81
C SER A 10 -11.33 53.67 -18.24
N ILE A 11 -10.51 53.87 -17.20
CA ILE A 11 -9.65 52.82 -16.63
C ILE A 11 -10.48 51.77 -15.85
N THR A 12 -11.62 52.18 -15.27
CA THR A 12 -12.52 51.28 -14.56
C THR A 12 -13.32 50.38 -15.51
N LEU A 13 -13.60 50.83 -16.75
CA LEU A 13 -14.28 50.02 -17.79
C LEU A 13 -13.34 48.99 -18.44
N ILE A 14 -12.04 49.28 -18.50
CA ILE A 14 -11.01 48.43 -19.15
C ILE A 14 -10.65 47.19 -18.30
N ARG A 15 -11.10 47.11 -17.04
CA ARG A 15 -10.86 45.94 -16.16
C ARG A 15 -11.76 44.74 -16.44
N GLU A 16 -12.78 44.88 -17.28
CA GLU A 16 -13.50 43.73 -17.83
C GLU A 16 -12.59 43.05 -18.85
N LYS A 17 -12.28 41.77 -18.61
CA LYS A 17 -11.37 40.93 -19.40
C LYS A 17 -11.88 40.74 -20.83
N ASN A 18 -11.73 41.74 -21.69
CA ASN A 18 -12.07 41.60 -23.10
C ASN A 18 -11.06 42.35 -23.97
N VAL A 19 -10.57 41.64 -24.99
CA VAL A 19 -9.67 42.16 -26.04
C VAL A 19 -10.28 43.38 -26.73
N GLU A 20 -11.61 43.47 -26.74
CA GLU A 20 -12.41 44.56 -27.30
C GLU A 20 -12.06 45.94 -26.72
N SER A 21 -11.79 46.05 -25.42
CA SER A 21 -11.42 47.33 -24.81
C SER A 21 -10.06 47.84 -25.29
N ALA A 22 -9.09 46.94 -25.49
CA ALA A 22 -7.78 47.30 -26.05
C ALA A 22 -7.90 47.69 -27.52
N VAL A 23 -8.72 46.95 -28.29
CA VAL A 23 -9.02 47.26 -29.69
C VAL A 23 -9.64 48.65 -29.85
N ASP A 24 -10.62 49.00 -29.02
CA ASP A 24 -11.29 50.29 -29.09
C ASP A 24 -10.36 51.44 -28.72
N TRP A 25 -9.48 51.25 -27.74
CA TRP A 25 -8.46 52.24 -27.38
C TRP A 25 -7.49 52.49 -28.55
N PHE A 26 -6.97 51.43 -29.19
CA PHE A 26 -6.11 51.57 -30.37
C PHE A 26 -6.85 52.20 -31.55
N ASN A 27 -8.15 51.94 -31.71
CA ASN A 27 -8.95 52.57 -32.75
C ASN A 27 -9.14 54.09 -32.52
N GLN A 28 -9.31 54.51 -31.26
CA GLN A 28 -9.40 55.93 -30.89
C GLN A 28 -8.08 56.67 -31.14
N HIS A 29 -6.94 56.02 -30.90
CA HIS A 29 -5.61 56.61 -31.04
C HIS A 29 -4.90 56.21 -32.36
N LYS A 30 -5.64 55.63 -33.31
CA LYS A 30 -5.07 54.96 -34.49
C LYS A 30 -4.16 55.86 -35.32
N GLN A 31 -4.45 57.16 -35.42
CA GLN A 31 -3.64 58.10 -36.20
C GLN A 31 -2.23 58.24 -35.63
N SER A 32 -2.12 58.49 -34.32
CA SER A 32 -0.83 58.62 -33.62
C SER A 32 0.01 57.34 -33.72
N PHE A 33 -0.61 56.19 -33.48
CA PHE A 33 0.08 54.89 -33.56
C PHE A 33 0.39 54.44 -34.98
N TYR A 34 -0.40 54.86 -35.97
CA TYR A 34 -0.12 54.61 -37.38
C TYR A 34 1.09 55.41 -37.84
N ILE A 35 1.16 56.70 -37.49
CA ILE A 35 2.34 57.56 -37.71
C ILE A 35 3.58 56.96 -37.03
N LEU A 36 3.43 56.50 -35.78
CA LEU A 36 4.49 55.81 -35.06
C LEU A 36 4.90 54.50 -35.74
N GLY A 37 3.97 53.75 -36.32
CA GLY A 37 4.25 52.53 -37.08
C GLY A 37 5.12 52.77 -38.31
N TRP A 38 4.87 53.86 -39.04
CA TRP A 38 5.72 54.29 -40.18
C TRP A 38 7.16 54.68 -39.78
N CYS A 39 7.42 54.82 -38.47
CA CYS A 39 8.79 54.98 -37.99
C CYS A 39 9.61 53.71 -38.17
N TYR A 40 8.97 52.55 -38.16
CA TYR A 40 9.64 51.26 -38.16
C TYR A 40 9.39 50.49 -39.47
N PHE A 41 8.23 50.68 -40.09
CA PHE A 41 7.77 49.88 -41.22
C PHE A 41 7.48 50.74 -42.45
N ARG A 42 7.56 50.11 -43.63
CA ARG A 42 7.32 50.74 -44.94
C ARG A 42 6.08 50.20 -45.66
N ASN A 43 5.38 49.26 -45.04
CA ASN A 43 4.22 48.58 -45.60
C ASN A 43 3.07 48.58 -44.59
N GLN A 44 1.87 48.93 -45.06
CA GLN A 44 0.64 48.87 -44.30
C GLN A 44 0.40 47.51 -43.62
N HIS A 45 0.64 46.38 -44.30
CA HIS A 45 0.43 45.04 -43.72
C HIS A 45 1.32 44.79 -42.49
N GLN A 46 2.53 45.33 -42.47
CA GLN A 46 3.42 45.24 -41.30
C GLN A 46 2.91 46.12 -40.15
N ILE A 47 2.32 47.27 -40.46
CA ILE A 47 1.69 48.13 -39.46
C ILE A 47 0.40 47.47 -38.93
N GLU A 48 -0.39 46.78 -39.76
CA GLU A 48 -1.53 45.97 -39.31
C GLU A 48 -1.10 44.83 -38.38
N GLU A 49 -0.01 44.14 -38.71
CA GLU A 49 0.60 43.11 -37.84
C GLU A 49 1.11 43.70 -36.51
N LEU A 50 1.71 44.89 -36.55
CA LEU A 50 2.15 45.61 -35.36
C LEU A 50 0.95 45.90 -34.44
N PHE A 51 -0.13 46.47 -34.97
CA PHE A 51 -1.36 46.74 -34.20
C PHE A 51 -1.93 45.44 -33.61
N TYR A 52 -2.03 44.37 -34.41
CA TYR A 52 -2.51 43.07 -33.95
C TYR A 52 -1.68 42.51 -32.78
N ARG A 53 -0.34 42.52 -32.87
CA ARG A 53 0.54 42.03 -31.81
C ARG A 53 0.50 42.91 -30.58
N SER A 54 0.49 44.23 -30.75
CA SER A 54 0.42 45.17 -29.64
C SER A 54 -0.90 45.04 -28.87
N ILE A 55 -2.03 44.89 -29.55
CA ILE A 55 -3.34 44.65 -28.89
C ILE A 55 -3.33 43.38 -28.05
N ILE A 56 -2.76 42.28 -28.59
CA ILE A 56 -2.64 41.01 -27.84
C ILE A 56 -1.77 41.19 -26.61
N LYS A 57 -0.58 41.79 -26.76
CA LYS A 57 0.36 42.01 -25.65
C LYS A 57 -0.23 42.91 -24.57
N VAL A 58 -0.91 44.00 -24.96
CA VAL A 58 -1.61 44.87 -24.02
C VAL A 58 -2.63 44.06 -23.24
N ASN A 59 -3.45 43.23 -23.89
CA ASN A 59 -4.44 42.40 -23.18
C ASN A 59 -3.81 41.33 -22.26
N GLU A 60 -2.68 40.75 -22.64
CA GLU A 60 -1.94 39.76 -21.82
C GLU A 60 -1.25 40.40 -20.61
N GLU A 61 -0.70 41.61 -20.76
CA GLU A 61 0.04 42.32 -19.72
C GLU A 61 -0.85 43.24 -18.85
N LEU A 62 -2.07 43.55 -19.30
CA LEU A 62 -3.02 44.41 -18.59
C LEU A 62 -3.25 44.00 -17.12
N PRO A 63 -3.38 42.70 -16.75
CA PRO A 63 -3.53 42.30 -15.34
C PRO A 63 -2.32 42.67 -14.46
N ARG A 64 -1.16 42.92 -15.07
CA ARG A 64 0.10 43.27 -14.38
C ARG A 64 0.38 44.77 -14.37
N PHE A 65 -0.42 45.58 -15.07
CA PHE A 65 -0.26 47.02 -15.10
C PHE A 65 -0.46 47.61 -13.69
N LYS A 66 0.57 48.30 -13.20
CA LYS A 66 0.55 49.04 -11.92
C LYS A 66 0.50 50.53 -12.31
N ASN A 67 -0.46 51.29 -11.80
CA ASN A 67 -0.73 52.73 -12.10
C ASN A 67 0.43 53.71 -11.74
N LYS A 68 1.68 53.35 -12.04
CA LYS A 68 2.89 54.15 -11.80
C LYS A 68 3.21 55.07 -12.98
N THR A 69 2.72 54.75 -14.17
CA THR A 69 2.81 55.54 -15.40
C THR A 69 1.40 55.74 -15.95
N SER A 70 1.17 56.77 -16.78
CA SER A 70 -0.11 56.90 -17.47
C SER A 70 -0.37 55.69 -18.38
N TYR A 71 -1.66 55.38 -18.61
CA TYR A 71 -2.07 54.24 -19.43
C TYR A 71 -1.58 54.40 -20.87
N GLU A 72 -1.64 55.61 -21.41
CA GLU A 72 -1.13 55.96 -22.73
C GLU A 72 0.39 55.74 -22.85
N THR A 73 1.18 56.24 -21.89
CA THR A 73 2.64 56.03 -21.87
C THR A 73 2.99 54.54 -21.77
N TRP A 74 2.22 53.76 -21.01
CA TRP A 74 2.43 52.31 -20.93
C TRP A 74 2.12 51.59 -22.25
N ILE A 75 0.98 51.87 -22.90
CA ILE A 75 0.68 51.27 -24.20
C ILE A 75 1.70 51.69 -25.26
N THR A 76 2.09 52.98 -25.29
CA THR A 76 3.14 53.48 -26.18
C THR A 76 4.45 52.74 -25.99
N SER A 77 4.82 52.41 -24.74
CA SER A 77 6.01 51.59 -24.47
C SER A 77 5.90 50.16 -25.02
N ILE A 78 4.74 49.51 -24.88
CA ILE A 78 4.47 48.18 -25.45
C ILE A 78 4.52 48.24 -26.97
N PHE A 79 3.96 49.28 -27.57
CA PHE A 79 3.94 49.47 -29.01
C PHE A 79 5.35 49.66 -29.56
N ILE A 80 6.15 50.57 -29.00
CA ILE A 80 7.56 50.79 -29.38
C ILE A 80 8.37 49.50 -29.25
N GLN A 81 8.22 48.77 -28.13
CA GLN A 81 8.91 47.51 -27.93
C GLN A 81 8.50 46.48 -28.99
N THR A 82 7.20 46.37 -29.29
CA THR A 82 6.70 45.46 -30.32
C THR A 82 7.20 45.85 -31.71
N SER A 83 7.32 47.15 -31.99
CA SER A 83 7.91 47.63 -33.24
C SER A 83 9.37 47.21 -33.39
N ARG A 84 10.18 47.37 -32.33
CA ARG A 84 11.59 46.97 -32.33
C ARG A 84 11.76 45.46 -32.51
N GLU A 85 10.96 44.66 -31.79
CA GLU A 85 10.96 43.20 -31.94
C GLU A 85 10.55 42.76 -33.35
N LEU A 86 9.56 43.41 -33.95
CA LEU A 86 9.08 43.08 -35.29
C LEU A 86 10.02 43.60 -36.40
N SER A 87 10.78 44.68 -36.15
CA SER A 87 11.80 45.17 -37.10
C SER A 87 13.06 44.31 -37.15
N ASP A 88 13.40 43.62 -36.05
CA ASP A 88 14.55 42.69 -35.98
C ASP A 88 14.27 41.32 -36.63
N ASP A 89 13.00 40.99 -36.86
CA ASP A 89 12.55 39.75 -37.48
C ASP A 89 12.77 39.77 -39.01
N ARG A 90 13.91 39.22 -39.46
CA ARG A 90 14.31 39.16 -40.88
C ARG A 90 13.34 38.38 -41.78
N SER A 91 12.36 37.66 -41.24
CA SER A 91 11.46 36.78 -41.99
C SER A 91 10.35 37.51 -42.77
N LEU A 92 10.20 38.83 -42.61
CA LEU A 92 9.10 39.62 -43.19
C LEU A 92 9.54 40.74 -44.14
N GLN A 93 10.76 40.70 -44.70
CA GLN A 93 11.20 41.67 -45.71
C GLN A 93 10.49 41.44 -47.05
N VAL A 94 9.44 42.22 -47.32
CA VAL A 94 8.76 42.29 -48.63
C VAL A 94 9.05 43.65 -49.27
N SER A 95 9.32 43.63 -50.58
CA SER A 95 9.95 44.69 -51.38
C SER A 95 9.00 45.70 -52.05
N GLU A 96 7.80 45.94 -51.53
CA GLU A 96 6.87 46.90 -52.14
C GLU A 96 6.81 48.23 -51.37
N GLU A 97 7.33 49.29 -52.00
CA GLU A 97 7.12 50.68 -51.60
C GLU A 97 5.67 51.08 -51.91
N SER A 98 4.87 51.40 -50.88
CA SER A 98 3.58 52.07 -51.12
C SER A 98 3.84 53.54 -51.47
N GLU A 99 3.32 54.00 -52.60
CA GLU A 99 3.64 55.31 -53.23
C GLU A 99 3.20 56.58 -52.46
N LEU A 100 2.61 56.48 -51.27
CA LEU A 100 1.73 57.55 -50.79
C LEU A 100 2.34 58.70 -49.97
N HIS A 101 3.57 58.61 -49.44
CA HIS A 101 4.11 59.67 -48.56
C HIS A 101 5.59 60.00 -48.84
N LYS A 102 5.85 60.76 -49.92
CA LYS A 102 7.18 60.81 -50.57
C LYS A 102 8.24 61.75 -49.96
N ASP A 103 7.91 62.75 -49.11
CA ASP A 103 8.92 63.77 -48.75
C ASP A 103 9.50 63.63 -47.33
N LEU A 104 8.69 63.67 -46.25
CA LEU A 104 9.23 63.61 -44.88
C LEU A 104 9.65 62.19 -44.45
N PHE A 105 8.84 61.16 -44.70
CA PHE A 105 9.22 59.79 -44.31
C PHE A 105 10.44 59.27 -45.06
N LYS A 106 10.62 59.72 -46.31
CA LYS A 106 11.84 59.47 -47.07
C LYS A 106 13.05 60.13 -46.42
N ALA A 107 12.91 61.36 -45.92
CA ALA A 107 13.97 62.07 -45.18
C ALA A 107 14.21 61.51 -43.77
N LEU A 108 13.20 60.91 -43.12
CA LEU A 108 13.30 60.24 -41.81
C LEU A 108 13.92 58.84 -41.89
N ASN A 109 13.84 58.16 -43.04
CA ASN A 109 14.38 56.82 -43.24
C ASN A 109 15.90 56.66 -42.99
N PRO A 110 16.78 57.59 -43.40
CA PRO A 110 18.22 57.46 -43.16
C PRO A 110 18.66 57.81 -41.72
N LEU A 111 17.77 58.34 -40.87
CA LEU A 111 18.11 58.67 -39.48
C LEU A 111 18.40 57.41 -38.66
N LYS A 112 19.26 57.53 -37.64
CA LYS A 112 19.42 56.45 -36.66
C LYS A 112 18.11 56.27 -35.90
N GLN A 113 17.85 55.04 -35.48
CA GLN A 113 16.60 54.67 -34.82
C GLN A 113 16.24 55.58 -33.64
N LEU A 114 17.18 55.86 -32.74
CA LEU A 114 16.94 56.73 -31.57
C LEU A 114 16.71 58.20 -31.96
N GLU A 115 17.36 58.71 -33.00
CA GLU A 115 17.13 60.07 -33.51
C GLU A 115 15.73 60.18 -34.12
N LYS A 116 15.33 59.17 -34.90
CA LYS A 116 14.00 59.06 -35.52
C LYS A 116 12.90 58.98 -34.45
N GLU A 117 13.06 58.11 -33.46
CA GLU A 117 12.12 57.97 -32.34
C GLU A 117 12.04 59.26 -31.51
N ALA A 118 13.17 59.91 -31.21
CA ALA A 118 13.20 61.16 -30.46
C ALA A 118 12.40 62.27 -31.15
N VAL A 119 12.66 62.50 -32.45
CA VAL A 119 11.97 63.53 -33.24
C VAL A 119 10.48 63.26 -33.33
N ILE A 120 10.09 62.00 -33.57
CA ILE A 120 8.69 61.65 -33.82
C ILE A 120 7.88 61.69 -32.52
N LEU A 121 8.40 61.12 -31.43
CA LEU A 121 7.70 61.16 -30.14
C LEU A 121 7.54 62.61 -29.64
N THR A 122 8.60 63.43 -29.77
CA THR A 122 8.60 64.79 -29.20
C THR A 122 7.85 65.80 -30.08
N TYR A 123 8.13 65.85 -31.38
CA TYR A 123 7.64 66.91 -32.26
C TYR A 123 6.44 66.52 -33.12
N ILE A 124 6.25 65.22 -33.41
CA ILE A 124 5.11 64.75 -34.20
C ILE A 124 3.98 64.28 -33.28
N LEU A 125 4.26 63.41 -32.29
CA LEU A 125 3.23 62.96 -31.35
C LEU A 125 3.01 63.92 -30.18
N GLY A 126 3.88 64.94 -30.01
CA GLY A 126 3.74 65.96 -28.98
C GLY A 126 3.97 65.47 -27.55
N ILE A 127 4.65 64.34 -27.37
CA ILE A 127 4.95 63.78 -26.05
C ILE A 127 6.03 64.65 -25.37
N SER A 128 5.85 64.90 -24.07
CA SER A 128 6.79 65.72 -23.31
C SER A 128 8.21 65.12 -23.32
N LYS A 129 9.25 65.95 -23.24
CA LYS A 129 10.64 65.46 -23.23
C LYS A 129 10.92 64.50 -22.09
N GLN A 130 10.32 64.73 -20.92
CA GLN A 130 10.45 63.85 -19.76
C GLN A 130 9.87 62.46 -20.06
N GLU A 131 8.68 62.39 -20.67
CA GLU A 131 8.03 61.13 -21.02
C GLU A 131 8.73 60.44 -22.20
N THR A 132 9.17 61.18 -23.21
CA THR A 132 9.96 60.65 -24.33
C THR A 132 11.27 60.07 -23.84
N ALA A 133 12.01 60.77 -22.97
CA ALA A 133 13.23 60.27 -22.35
C ALA A 133 12.97 58.96 -21.57
N HIS A 134 11.86 58.91 -20.81
CA HIS A 134 11.43 57.71 -20.11
C HIS A 134 11.07 56.54 -21.05
N LEU A 135 10.32 56.79 -22.13
CA LEU A 135 9.96 55.78 -23.14
C LEU A 135 11.19 55.20 -23.85
N LEU A 136 12.15 56.07 -24.18
CA LEU A 136 13.40 55.70 -24.86
C LEU A 136 14.47 55.16 -23.91
N LYS A 137 14.27 55.29 -22.59
CA LYS A 137 15.21 54.89 -21.54
C LYS A 137 16.56 55.61 -21.63
N ILE A 138 16.52 56.91 -21.89
CA ILE A 138 17.68 57.82 -21.96
C ILE A 138 17.48 59.03 -21.04
N SER A 139 18.54 59.80 -20.78
CA SER A 139 18.44 61.08 -20.07
C SER A 139 17.79 62.17 -20.94
N VAL A 140 17.29 63.24 -20.31
CA VAL A 140 16.71 64.38 -21.06
C VAL A 140 17.81 65.10 -21.87
N GLU A 141 19.03 65.13 -21.36
CA GLU A 141 20.21 65.65 -22.04
C GLU A 141 20.54 64.83 -23.29
N GLU A 142 20.62 63.51 -23.19
CA GLU A 142 20.82 62.62 -24.35
C GLU A 142 19.66 62.74 -25.36
N LEU A 143 18.42 62.92 -24.89
CA LEU A 143 17.29 63.17 -25.77
C LEU A 143 17.49 64.46 -26.58
N LYS A 144 17.96 65.55 -25.95
CA LYS A 144 18.26 66.81 -26.65
C LYS A 144 19.35 66.63 -27.70
N ASP A 145 20.39 65.85 -27.40
CA ASP A 145 21.45 65.53 -28.36
C ASP A 145 20.92 64.73 -29.56
N HIS A 146 20.01 63.77 -29.32
CA HIS A 146 19.35 63.00 -30.38
C HIS A 146 18.37 63.86 -31.20
N LEU A 147 17.63 64.77 -30.57
CA LEU A 147 16.76 65.73 -31.26
C LEU A 147 17.58 66.66 -32.16
N PHE A 148 18.69 67.20 -31.64
CA PHE A 148 19.59 68.06 -32.40
C PHE A 148 20.17 67.31 -33.61
N SER A 149 20.71 66.11 -33.38
CA SER A 149 21.29 65.27 -34.44
C SER A 149 20.25 64.82 -35.46
N GLY A 150 19.02 64.52 -35.01
CA GLY A 150 17.89 64.16 -35.87
C GLY A 150 17.46 65.30 -36.78
N ILE A 151 17.30 66.52 -36.24
CA ILE A 151 16.98 67.72 -37.03
C ILE A 151 18.10 68.04 -38.01
N GLN A 152 19.37 67.92 -37.59
CA GLN A 152 20.51 68.13 -38.48
C GLN A 152 20.59 67.07 -39.60
N SER A 153 20.20 65.83 -39.32
CA SER A 153 20.12 64.77 -40.34
C SER A 153 18.96 65.00 -41.31
N LEU A 154 17.83 65.51 -40.81
CA LEU A 154 16.70 65.93 -41.65
C LEU A 154 17.05 67.11 -42.55
N LYS A 155 17.86 68.07 -42.08
CA LYS A 155 18.43 69.17 -42.91
C LYS A 155 19.08 68.60 -44.18
N LYS A 156 19.93 67.59 -44.01
CA LYS A 156 20.59 66.89 -45.11
C LYS A 156 19.61 66.11 -45.98
N GLY A 157 18.69 65.36 -45.38
CA GLY A 157 17.71 64.52 -46.08
C GLY A 157 16.68 65.30 -46.90
N MET A 158 16.38 66.55 -46.52
CA MET A 158 15.47 67.44 -47.22
C MET A 158 16.14 68.29 -48.31
N GLY A 159 17.44 68.11 -48.55
CA GLY A 159 18.16 68.82 -49.62
C GLY A 159 18.57 70.26 -49.27
N TYR A 160 18.56 70.65 -47.98
CA TYR A 160 19.16 71.91 -47.55
C TYR A 160 20.70 71.78 -47.54
N GLU A 161 21.33 71.85 -48.72
CA GLU A 161 22.79 71.82 -48.93
C GLU A 161 23.48 73.15 -48.56
N SER A 162 23.06 73.82 -47.48
CA SER A 162 23.78 75.02 -47.04
C SER A 162 25.05 74.61 -46.28
N SER A 163 26.21 75.10 -46.73
CA SER A 163 27.54 74.84 -46.16
C SER A 163 27.78 75.46 -44.79
N PHE A 164 26.76 76.10 -44.20
CA PHE A 164 26.84 76.77 -42.91
C PHE A 164 26.74 75.73 -41.80
N ASN A 165 27.85 75.56 -41.07
CA ASN A 165 27.89 74.84 -39.82
C ASN A 165 28.15 75.91 -38.75
N GLY A 166 27.12 76.25 -37.95
CA GLY A 166 27.30 77.21 -36.88
C GLY A 166 28.44 76.83 -35.92
N CYS A 167 28.81 77.77 -35.06
CA CYS A 167 29.79 77.53 -34.01
C CYS A 167 29.28 76.44 -33.05
N LYS A 168 30.01 75.32 -32.99
CA LYS A 168 29.65 74.12 -32.22
C LYS A 168 29.32 74.38 -30.75
N GLU A 169 29.93 75.40 -30.15
CA GLU A 169 29.70 75.76 -28.74
C GLU A 169 28.27 76.22 -28.45
N TYR A 170 27.56 76.72 -29.48
CA TYR A 170 26.19 77.24 -29.39
C TYR A 170 25.11 76.24 -29.79
N HIS A 171 25.45 75.13 -30.45
CA HIS A 171 24.49 74.11 -30.89
C HIS A 171 23.61 73.57 -29.76
N LYS A 172 24.21 73.31 -28.59
CA LYS A 172 23.51 72.84 -27.38
C LYS A 172 22.42 73.80 -26.88
N ASN A 173 22.47 75.06 -27.30
CA ASN A 173 21.50 76.08 -26.89
C ASN A 173 20.34 76.23 -27.90
N TYR A 174 20.40 75.65 -29.11
CA TYR A 174 19.43 75.90 -30.19
C TYR A 174 18.02 75.46 -29.80
N ILE A 175 17.87 74.22 -29.33
CA ILE A 175 16.57 73.66 -28.93
C ILE A 175 15.95 74.48 -27.79
N ASP A 176 16.72 74.73 -26.73
CA ASP A 176 16.23 75.47 -25.56
C ASP A 176 15.93 76.94 -25.91
N TYR A 177 16.64 77.52 -26.87
CA TYR A 177 16.39 78.87 -27.37
C TYR A 177 15.07 78.96 -28.14
N LEU A 178 14.86 78.07 -29.12
CA LEU A 178 13.66 78.04 -29.95
C LEU A 178 12.40 77.70 -29.15
N GLU A 179 12.54 76.87 -28.12
CA GLU A 179 11.45 76.52 -27.21
C GLU A 179 11.26 77.52 -26.05
N LYS A 180 12.08 78.57 -25.99
CA LYS A 180 12.02 79.63 -24.95
C LYS A 180 12.27 79.12 -23.53
N THR A 181 13.08 78.07 -23.38
CA THR A 181 13.46 77.46 -22.09
C THR A 181 14.92 77.73 -21.70
N LEU A 182 15.71 78.38 -22.57
CA LEU A 182 17.11 78.71 -22.33
C LEU A 182 17.26 79.76 -21.20
N ASP A 183 18.21 79.52 -20.28
CA ASP A 183 18.55 80.46 -19.21
C ASP A 183 18.89 81.85 -19.75
N ARG A 184 18.48 82.89 -19.01
CA ARG A 184 18.61 84.29 -19.44
C ARG A 184 20.06 84.68 -19.76
N SER A 185 21.03 84.20 -19.00
CA SER A 185 22.45 84.50 -19.22
C SER A 185 22.95 83.90 -20.55
N LYS A 186 22.65 82.61 -20.77
CA LYS A 186 23.00 81.88 -22.01
C LYS A 186 22.25 82.42 -23.23
N LYS A 187 21.01 82.87 -23.05
CA LYS A 187 20.21 83.48 -24.11
C LYS A 187 20.83 84.78 -24.60
N ILE A 188 21.21 85.68 -23.68
CA ILE A 188 21.87 86.94 -24.04
C ILE A 188 23.20 86.67 -24.76
N ASP A 189 23.96 85.68 -24.30
CA ASP A 189 25.23 85.29 -24.93
C ASP A 189 25.02 84.78 -26.38
N LEU A 190 24.05 83.88 -26.59
CA LEU A 190 23.68 83.36 -27.91
C LEU A 190 23.17 84.47 -28.85
N GLU A 191 22.30 85.37 -28.37
CA GLU A 191 21.76 86.48 -29.17
C GLU A 191 22.86 87.47 -29.60
N LYS A 192 23.80 87.79 -28.69
CA LYS A 192 24.99 88.59 -29.02
C LYS A 192 25.84 87.94 -30.10
N HIS A 193 26.02 86.61 -30.03
CA HIS A 193 26.81 85.87 -31.00
C HIS A 193 26.11 85.81 -32.37
N ILE A 194 24.83 85.46 -32.42
CA ILE A 194 24.04 85.39 -33.67
C ILE A 194 24.04 86.73 -34.40
N TYR A 195 23.96 87.85 -33.68
CA TYR A 195 24.02 89.18 -34.29
C TYR A 195 25.34 89.45 -35.06
N HIS A 196 26.44 88.80 -34.68
CA HIS A 196 27.76 89.02 -35.28
C HIS A 196 28.27 87.82 -36.11
N CYS A 197 27.56 86.69 -36.13
CA CYS A 197 27.98 85.47 -36.81
C CYS A 197 26.91 84.99 -37.80
N GLN A 198 27.12 85.32 -39.07
CA GLN A 198 26.19 84.98 -40.16
C GLN A 198 25.96 83.46 -40.27
N GLU A 199 27.00 82.64 -40.09
CA GLU A 199 26.87 81.18 -40.16
C GLU A 199 25.95 80.62 -39.05
N CYS A 200 26.03 81.15 -37.83
CA CYS A 200 25.14 80.78 -36.73
C CYS A 200 23.71 81.28 -36.93
N GLN A 201 23.54 82.45 -37.57
CA GLN A 201 22.22 82.97 -37.91
C GLN A 201 21.51 82.09 -38.94
N ASP A 202 22.22 81.74 -40.03
CA ASP A 202 21.67 80.92 -41.11
C ASP A 202 21.43 79.47 -40.67
N ASP A 203 22.33 78.91 -39.85
CA ASP A 203 22.17 77.56 -39.31
C ASP A 203 20.99 77.47 -38.33
N LEU A 204 20.85 78.43 -37.41
CA LEU A 204 19.71 78.49 -36.49
C LEU A 204 18.39 78.72 -37.23
N SER A 205 18.36 79.57 -38.26
CA SER A 205 17.18 79.79 -39.10
C SER A 205 16.76 78.49 -39.80
N THR A 206 17.72 77.80 -40.43
CA THR A 206 17.44 76.53 -41.10
C THR A 206 16.98 75.45 -40.11
N PHE A 207 17.58 75.40 -38.92
CA PHE A 207 17.19 74.50 -37.84
C PHE A 207 15.73 74.78 -37.40
N GLN A 208 15.36 76.05 -37.27
CA GLN A 208 14.00 76.47 -36.95
C GLN A 208 12.99 76.10 -38.05
N ASP A 209 13.33 76.29 -39.33
CA ASP A 209 12.45 75.95 -40.46
C ASP A 209 12.16 74.45 -40.52
N ILE A 210 13.17 73.61 -40.25
CA ILE A 210 12.99 72.16 -40.18
C ILE A 210 12.12 71.78 -38.98
N MET A 211 12.35 72.38 -37.81
CA MET A 211 11.49 72.15 -36.64
C MET A 211 10.03 72.50 -36.94
N LEU A 212 9.76 73.63 -37.58
CA LEU A 212 8.41 74.03 -37.99
C LEU A 212 7.81 73.08 -39.03
N THR A 213 8.62 72.59 -39.96
CA THR A 213 8.20 71.60 -40.96
C THR A 213 7.78 70.27 -40.31
N ILE A 214 8.50 69.83 -39.28
CA ILE A 214 8.16 68.62 -38.51
C ILE A 214 6.90 68.85 -37.67
N LEU A 215 6.77 70.00 -37.00
CA LEU A 215 5.59 70.32 -36.18
C LEU A 215 4.30 70.38 -37.00
N ASN A 216 4.36 70.95 -38.20
CA ASN A 216 3.22 71.02 -39.12
C ASN A 216 2.95 69.70 -39.88
N PHE A 217 3.71 68.63 -39.60
CA PHE A 217 3.56 67.36 -40.29
C PHE A 217 2.26 66.64 -39.92
N THR A 218 1.86 66.71 -38.65
CA THR A 218 0.62 66.09 -38.16
C THR A 218 -0.61 66.63 -38.87
N GLU A 219 -0.65 67.94 -39.16
CA GLU A 219 -1.74 68.58 -39.90
C GLU A 219 -1.85 68.11 -41.36
N ARG A 220 -0.78 67.55 -41.92
CA ARG A 220 -0.74 67.02 -43.31
C ARG A 220 -1.03 65.53 -43.40
N MET A 221 -1.10 64.83 -42.26
CA MET A 221 -1.21 63.36 -42.16
C MET A 221 -2.62 62.93 -41.76
N ASP A 222 -3.59 63.22 -42.61
CA ASP A 222 -5.01 62.90 -42.37
C ASP A 222 -5.46 61.54 -42.95
N TYR A 223 -4.54 60.63 -43.31
CA TYR A 223 -4.89 59.39 -44.00
C TYR A 223 -4.39 58.11 -43.32
N VAL A 224 -5.21 57.58 -42.40
CA VAL A 224 -5.20 56.14 -42.08
C VAL A 224 -6.14 55.46 -43.09
N PRO A 225 -5.70 54.42 -43.83
CA PRO A 225 -6.53 53.75 -44.82
C PRO A 225 -7.88 53.28 -44.26
N SER A 226 -8.95 53.47 -45.03
CA SER A 226 -10.28 52.95 -44.69
C SER A 226 -10.21 51.43 -44.55
N GLY A 227 -10.73 50.90 -43.43
CA GLY A 227 -10.73 49.46 -43.14
C GLY A 227 -9.47 48.91 -42.44
N PHE A 228 -8.46 49.74 -42.16
CA PHE A 228 -7.24 49.29 -41.47
C PHE A 228 -7.53 48.54 -40.14
N MET A 229 -8.37 49.14 -39.27
CA MET A 229 -8.73 48.50 -38.00
C MET A 229 -9.71 47.35 -38.16
N GLU A 230 -10.47 47.28 -39.26
CA GLU A 230 -11.38 46.16 -39.54
C GLU A 230 -10.59 44.88 -39.84
N ASN A 231 -9.53 44.98 -40.64
CA ASN A 231 -8.59 43.87 -40.91
C ASN A 231 -7.98 43.31 -39.61
N VAL A 232 -7.56 44.20 -38.70
CA VAL A 232 -6.99 43.81 -37.40
C VAL A 232 -8.04 43.12 -36.52
N LYS A 233 -9.28 43.64 -36.48
CA LYS A 233 -10.40 43.06 -35.73
C LYS A 233 -10.76 41.66 -36.23
N ASP A 234 -10.83 41.45 -37.54
CA ASP A 234 -11.19 40.17 -38.13
C ASP A 234 -10.18 39.06 -37.76
N ARG A 235 -8.88 39.39 -37.79
CA ARG A 235 -7.81 38.45 -37.38
C ARG A 235 -7.90 38.09 -35.90
N LEU A 236 -8.26 39.03 -35.02
CA LEU A 236 -8.46 38.74 -33.59
C LEU A 236 -9.65 37.81 -33.37
N ALA A 237 -10.77 38.03 -34.07
CA ALA A 237 -11.98 37.23 -33.94
C ALA A 237 -11.79 35.76 -34.40
N GLU A 238 -11.00 35.52 -35.45
CA GLU A 238 -10.71 34.17 -35.94
C GLU A 238 -9.92 33.33 -34.90
N LYS A 239 -8.93 33.94 -34.24
CA LYS A 239 -8.13 33.31 -33.19
C LYS A 239 -8.96 32.94 -31.95
N GLU A 240 -9.89 33.81 -31.55
CA GLU A 240 -10.83 33.59 -30.44
C GLU A 240 -11.71 32.34 -30.69
N LYS A 241 -12.29 32.21 -31.89
CA LYS A 241 -13.11 31.06 -32.30
C LYS A 241 -12.35 29.74 -32.22
N HIS A 242 -11.08 29.73 -32.65
CA HIS A 242 -10.22 28.55 -32.58
C HIS A 242 -9.92 28.11 -31.14
N ARG A 243 -9.72 29.07 -30.22
CA ARG A 243 -9.48 28.80 -28.79
C ARG A 243 -10.69 28.19 -28.10
N GLN A 244 -11.89 28.70 -28.37
CA GLN A 244 -13.14 28.20 -27.77
C GLN A 244 -13.45 26.74 -28.18
N ARG A 245 -13.18 26.37 -29.44
CA ARG A 245 -13.37 24.99 -29.93
C ARG A 245 -12.47 23.98 -29.20
N LYS A 246 -11.19 24.31 -28.97
CA LYS A 246 -10.24 23.45 -28.24
C LYS A 246 -10.63 23.27 -26.75
N SER A 247 -11.10 24.33 -26.10
CA SER A 247 -11.59 24.31 -24.71
C SER A 247 -12.80 23.38 -24.53
N LYS A 248 -13.81 23.47 -25.41
CA LYS A 248 -15.00 22.62 -25.36
C LYS A 248 -14.68 21.13 -25.51
N LYS A 249 -13.71 20.75 -26.36
CA LYS A 249 -13.29 19.36 -26.53
C LYS A 249 -12.62 18.79 -25.26
N ARG A 250 -11.75 19.56 -24.60
CA ARG A 250 -11.06 19.14 -23.37
C ARG A 250 -12.02 18.95 -22.18
N LYS A 251 -13.02 19.85 -22.02
CA LYS A 251 -14.04 19.73 -20.96
C LYS A 251 -14.89 18.46 -21.09
N LYS A 252 -15.25 18.06 -22.32
CA LYS A 252 -16.00 16.82 -22.56
C LYS A 252 -15.19 15.57 -22.18
N ILE A 253 -13.90 15.53 -22.48
CA ILE A 253 -13.02 14.41 -22.12
C ILE A 253 -12.89 14.29 -20.59
N GLY A 254 -12.70 15.42 -19.89
CA GLY A 254 -12.60 15.43 -18.42
C GLY A 254 -13.85 14.89 -17.73
N LEU A 255 -15.05 15.22 -18.22
CA LEU A 255 -16.31 14.71 -17.68
C LEU A 255 -16.45 13.18 -17.81
N VAL A 256 -16.02 12.61 -18.95
CA VAL A 256 -16.05 11.16 -19.16
C VAL A 256 -15.11 10.46 -18.18
N PHE A 257 -13.87 10.92 -18.03
CA PHE A 257 -12.92 10.34 -17.08
C PHE A 257 -13.41 10.43 -15.62
N ALA A 258 -13.98 11.57 -15.22
CA ALA A 258 -14.55 11.72 -13.88
C ALA A 258 -15.70 10.72 -13.63
N SER A 259 -16.59 10.52 -14.61
CA SER A 259 -17.71 9.58 -14.48
C SER A 259 -17.26 8.12 -14.36
N VAL A 260 -16.25 7.72 -15.14
CA VAL A 260 -15.67 6.36 -15.07
C VAL A 260 -14.97 6.15 -13.73
N PHE A 261 -14.22 7.15 -13.25
CA PHE A 261 -13.53 7.05 -11.97
C PHE A 261 -14.50 6.89 -10.79
N VAL A 262 -15.60 7.66 -10.78
CA VAL A 262 -16.65 7.52 -9.75
C VAL A 262 -17.27 6.13 -9.79
N LEU A 263 -17.55 5.60 -10.98
CA LEU A 263 -18.13 4.26 -11.14
C LEU A 263 -17.19 3.16 -10.63
N VAL A 264 -15.89 3.23 -10.93
CA VAL A 264 -14.88 2.28 -10.43
C VAL A 264 -14.74 2.36 -8.91
N MET A 265 -14.71 3.58 -8.34
CA MET A 265 -14.64 3.78 -6.89
C MET A 265 -15.90 3.27 -6.19
N SER A 266 -17.09 3.48 -6.77
CA SER A 266 -18.34 2.94 -6.24
C SER A 266 -18.37 1.41 -6.29
N ILE A 267 -17.99 0.79 -7.41
CA ILE A 267 -17.94 -0.67 -7.53
C ILE A 267 -17.01 -1.25 -6.48
N GLY A 268 -15.76 -0.78 -6.39
CA GLY A 268 -14.81 -1.35 -5.43
C GLY A 268 -15.16 -1.09 -3.97
N PHE A 269 -15.92 -0.03 -3.66
CA PHE A 269 -16.47 0.21 -2.32
C PHE A 269 -17.61 -0.76 -1.99
N PHE A 270 -18.56 -0.98 -2.91
CA PHE A 270 -19.71 -1.88 -2.67
C PHE A 270 -19.33 -3.35 -2.69
N THR A 271 -18.33 -3.76 -3.48
CA THR A 271 -17.90 -5.16 -3.57
C THR A 271 -16.80 -5.54 -2.58
N GLY A 272 -16.22 -4.58 -1.86
CA GLY A 272 -15.05 -4.85 -0.99
C GLY A 272 -13.76 -5.18 -1.75
N SER A 273 -13.72 -4.99 -3.08
CA SER A 273 -12.56 -5.38 -3.89
C SER A 273 -11.30 -4.55 -3.58
N PHE A 274 -11.44 -3.33 -3.06
CA PHE A 274 -10.29 -2.55 -2.59
C PHE A 274 -9.69 -3.09 -1.29
N THR A 275 -10.53 -3.57 -0.37
CA THR A 275 -10.09 -4.26 0.85
C THR A 275 -9.39 -5.57 0.51
N ASP A 276 -9.93 -6.36 -0.43
CA ASP A 276 -9.29 -7.59 -0.90
C ASP A 276 -7.93 -7.35 -1.55
N LEU A 277 -7.82 -6.35 -2.44
CA LEU A 277 -6.55 -5.96 -3.04
C LEU A 277 -5.55 -5.47 -2.00
N TYR A 278 -6.00 -4.66 -1.03
CA TYR A 278 -5.16 -4.17 0.06
C TYR A 278 -4.58 -5.31 0.91
N TYR A 279 -5.41 -6.27 1.32
CA TYR A 279 -4.95 -7.42 2.10
C TYR A 279 -4.08 -8.38 1.27
N THR A 280 -4.40 -8.56 -0.01
CA THR A 280 -3.57 -9.36 -0.93
C THR A 280 -2.17 -8.81 -1.10
N TRP A 281 -2.03 -7.47 -1.16
CA TRP A 281 -0.72 -6.82 -1.27
C TRP A 281 0.04 -6.72 0.05
N THR A 282 -0.65 -6.68 1.19
CA THR A 282 0.00 -6.37 2.48
C THR A 282 0.16 -7.56 3.42
N ILE A 283 -0.54 -8.67 3.20
CA ILE A 283 -0.49 -9.85 4.09
C ILE A 283 -0.09 -11.07 3.29
N LYS A 284 1.09 -11.64 3.59
CA LYS A 284 1.61 -12.81 2.89
C LYS A 284 0.92 -14.12 3.33
N ASP A 285 0.62 -14.26 4.62
CA ASP A 285 -0.06 -15.45 5.18
C ASP A 285 -1.52 -15.56 4.68
N GLN A 286 -1.83 -16.68 4.02
CA GLN A 286 -3.15 -16.90 3.41
C GLN A 286 -4.26 -17.11 4.46
N GLN A 287 -3.96 -17.75 5.58
CA GLN A 287 -4.93 -18.01 6.64
C GLN A 287 -5.29 -16.71 7.36
N LEU A 288 -4.29 -15.92 7.75
CA LEU A 288 -4.50 -14.62 8.36
C LEU A 288 -5.24 -13.68 7.41
N ARG A 289 -4.89 -13.69 6.12
CA ARG A 289 -5.57 -12.88 5.09
C ARG A 289 -7.06 -13.21 5.02
N ALA A 290 -7.40 -14.49 4.94
CA ALA A 290 -8.80 -14.92 4.85
C ALA A 290 -9.61 -14.42 6.06
N LEU A 291 -9.06 -14.50 7.27
CA LEU A 291 -9.74 -14.06 8.48
C LEU A 291 -9.91 -12.53 8.54
N LEU A 292 -8.87 -11.78 8.20
CA LEU A 292 -8.92 -10.31 8.20
C LEU A 292 -9.83 -9.73 7.11
N GLN A 293 -9.97 -10.38 5.95
CA GLN A 293 -10.94 -9.98 4.93
C GLN A 293 -12.39 -10.03 5.43
N HIS A 294 -12.66 -10.88 6.42
CA HIS A 294 -13.95 -10.99 7.09
C HIS A 294 -14.07 -10.15 8.37
N ASN A 295 -13.11 -9.23 8.62
CA ASN A 295 -13.00 -8.43 9.86
C ASN A 295 -12.89 -9.29 11.13
N LEU A 296 -12.27 -10.47 11.03
CA LEU A 296 -12.05 -11.38 12.15
C LEU A 296 -10.59 -11.30 12.61
N GLY A 297 -10.29 -10.31 13.45
CA GLY A 297 -8.98 -10.12 14.06
C GLY A 297 -8.36 -8.74 13.79
N GLU A 298 -7.15 -8.57 14.29
CA GLU A 298 -6.37 -7.32 14.22
C GLU A 298 -5.16 -7.52 13.31
N LYS A 299 -5.00 -6.65 12.29
CA LYS A 299 -3.76 -6.58 11.52
C LYS A 299 -2.73 -5.81 12.34
N LEU A 300 -1.56 -6.41 12.53
CA LEU A 300 -0.49 -5.86 13.33
C LEU A 300 0.78 -5.70 12.51
N ASN A 301 1.71 -4.90 13.04
CA ASN A 301 3.05 -4.75 12.50
C ASN A 301 4.01 -4.40 13.65
N LEU A 302 3.90 -5.14 14.75
CA LEU A 302 4.72 -4.94 15.93
C LEU A 302 6.04 -5.65 15.70
N VAL A 303 7.16 -4.94 15.86
CA VAL A 303 8.50 -5.45 15.57
C VAL A 303 9.35 -5.32 16.81
N ALA A 304 10.07 -6.38 17.15
CA ALA A 304 11.15 -6.37 18.12
C ALA A 304 12.37 -7.06 17.49
N GLU A 305 13.56 -6.65 17.89
CA GLU A 305 14.82 -7.20 17.40
C GLU A 305 15.77 -7.42 18.57
N SER A 306 16.42 -8.57 18.61
CA SER A 306 17.37 -8.97 19.64
C SER A 306 18.36 -9.94 19.00
N ASN A 307 19.65 -9.79 19.31
CA ASN A 307 20.73 -10.67 18.83
C ASN A 307 20.70 -10.96 17.32
N GLY A 308 20.39 -9.95 16.50
CA GLY A 308 20.35 -10.11 15.03
C GLY A 308 19.15 -10.89 14.50
N VAL A 309 18.17 -11.23 15.34
CA VAL A 309 16.90 -11.83 14.92
C VAL A 309 15.76 -10.86 15.17
N LYS A 310 14.98 -10.62 14.10
CA LYS A 310 13.82 -9.72 14.11
C LYS A 310 12.54 -10.55 14.13
N ILE A 311 11.69 -10.30 15.12
CA ILE A 311 10.36 -10.89 15.21
C ILE A 311 9.32 -9.82 14.91
N ARG A 312 8.40 -10.12 13.99
CA ARG A 312 7.27 -9.27 13.63
C ARG A 312 5.96 -10.00 13.93
N ILE A 313 5.14 -9.44 14.81
CA ILE A 313 3.75 -9.86 14.98
C ILE A 313 2.91 -9.23 13.88
N THR A 314 2.38 -10.07 12.99
CA THR A 314 1.67 -9.66 11.77
C THR A 314 0.15 -9.58 11.97
N GLY A 315 -0.39 -10.31 12.94
CA GLY A 315 -1.79 -10.22 13.30
C GLY A 315 -2.16 -11.06 14.52
N ALA A 316 -3.33 -10.79 15.08
CA ALA A 316 -3.88 -11.53 16.21
C ALA A 316 -5.38 -11.74 16.04
N ILE A 317 -5.88 -12.93 16.40
CA ILE A 317 -7.29 -13.32 16.28
C ILE A 317 -7.68 -13.99 17.59
N ALA A 318 -8.62 -13.41 18.33
CA ALA A 318 -9.15 -14.02 19.55
C ALA A 318 -10.61 -14.41 19.38
N ASP A 319 -10.99 -15.55 19.94
CA ASP A 319 -12.37 -15.97 20.13
C ASP A 319 -12.55 -16.68 21.47
N ASP A 320 -13.69 -17.35 21.68
CA ASP A 320 -13.96 -18.05 22.94
C ASP A 320 -13.22 -19.38 23.07
N VAL A 321 -12.53 -19.84 22.02
CA VAL A 321 -11.76 -21.08 22.00
C VAL A 321 -10.29 -20.81 22.28
N GLN A 322 -9.69 -19.85 21.58
CA GLN A 322 -8.26 -19.54 21.68
C GLN A 322 -7.94 -18.13 21.16
N THR A 323 -6.70 -17.71 21.39
CA THR A 323 -6.13 -16.53 20.71
C THR A 323 -4.97 -16.96 19.80
N LEU A 324 -5.12 -16.82 18.49
CA LEU A 324 -4.06 -17.06 17.52
C LEU A 324 -3.23 -15.79 17.30
N VAL A 325 -1.91 -15.92 17.43
CA VAL A 325 -0.95 -14.85 17.10
C VAL A 325 -0.10 -15.30 15.92
N PHE A 326 -0.11 -14.50 14.86
CA PHE A 326 0.65 -14.74 13.64
C PHE A 326 1.94 -13.92 13.66
N TYR A 327 3.05 -14.55 13.31
CA TYR A 327 4.37 -13.96 13.41
C TYR A 327 5.26 -14.28 12.20
N GLU A 328 6.26 -13.43 12.00
CA GLU A 328 7.35 -13.57 11.05
C GLU A 328 8.66 -13.45 11.84
N ILE A 329 9.60 -14.35 11.63
CA ILE A 329 10.94 -14.32 12.23
C ILE A 329 11.96 -14.24 11.10
N GLU A 330 12.82 -13.22 11.15
CA GLU A 330 13.87 -12.95 10.17
C GLU A 330 15.23 -12.98 10.88
N ASP A 331 16.12 -13.88 10.46
CA ASP A 331 17.55 -13.77 10.76
C ASP A 331 18.13 -12.67 9.86
N THR A 332 18.69 -11.63 10.48
CA THR A 332 19.25 -10.47 9.78
C THR A 332 20.75 -10.61 9.51
N ALA A 333 21.40 -11.58 10.15
CA ALA A 333 22.84 -11.81 10.05
C ALA A 333 23.18 -12.96 9.09
N ASP A 334 22.41 -14.05 9.15
CA ASP A 334 22.68 -15.30 8.44
C ASP A 334 21.44 -15.88 7.73
N ASP A 335 21.65 -16.90 6.89
CA ASP A 335 20.59 -17.63 6.18
C ASP A 335 19.95 -18.74 7.07
N ASN A 336 19.63 -18.43 8.33
CA ASN A 336 18.97 -19.36 9.24
C ASN A 336 17.48 -19.06 9.38
N GLN A 337 16.66 -20.11 9.56
CA GLN A 337 15.27 -19.95 9.97
C GLN A 337 15.10 -20.34 11.42
N TYR A 338 14.30 -19.56 12.14
CA TYR A 338 13.96 -19.81 13.53
C TYR A 338 12.45 -19.92 13.70
N VAL A 339 12.02 -20.74 14.65
CA VAL A 339 10.62 -20.92 15.06
C VAL A 339 10.48 -20.69 16.55
N ILE A 340 9.26 -20.37 16.98
CA ILE A 340 8.89 -20.45 18.39
C ILE A 340 8.63 -21.93 18.70
N GLY A 341 9.46 -22.53 19.55
CA GLY A 341 9.33 -23.94 19.97
C GLY A 341 8.12 -24.19 20.86
N TYR A 342 7.65 -25.43 20.92
CA TYR A 342 6.48 -25.83 21.73
C TYR A 342 6.83 -26.21 23.17
N ASP A 343 7.99 -26.84 23.38
CA ASP A 343 8.42 -27.37 24.68
C ASP A 343 9.40 -26.43 25.42
N ASP A 344 9.64 -25.24 24.87
CA ASP A 344 10.58 -24.28 25.44
C ASP A 344 9.83 -23.24 26.28
N ASP A 345 10.35 -22.96 27.48
CA ASP A 345 9.98 -21.82 28.36
C ASP A 345 10.23 -20.43 27.72
N GLY A 346 10.32 -20.38 26.39
CA GLY A 346 10.67 -19.24 25.55
C GLY A 346 9.53 -18.27 25.30
N VAL A 347 8.29 -18.56 25.71
CA VAL A 347 7.13 -17.68 25.51
C VAL A 347 6.41 -17.44 26.83
N VAL A 348 6.32 -16.19 27.23
CA VAL A 348 5.67 -15.75 28.46
C VAL A 348 4.62 -14.70 28.15
N VAL A 349 3.42 -14.87 28.71
CA VAL A 349 2.39 -13.82 28.73
C VAL A 349 2.37 -13.22 30.13
N GLU A 350 2.93 -12.02 30.30
CA GLU A 350 3.15 -11.42 31.63
C GLU A 350 1.83 -11.23 32.39
N ASN A 351 0.78 -10.79 31.69
CA ASN A 351 -0.53 -10.51 32.26
C ASN A 351 -1.52 -11.68 32.11
N LYS A 352 -1.02 -12.93 31.94
CA LYS A 352 -1.85 -14.13 31.70
C LYS A 352 -3.01 -14.25 32.68
N SER A 353 -2.73 -14.14 33.98
CA SER A 353 -3.75 -14.29 35.05
C SER A 353 -4.83 -13.22 35.03
N GLU A 354 -4.61 -12.07 34.38
CA GLU A 354 -5.56 -10.97 34.33
C GLU A 354 -6.52 -11.03 33.13
N ILE A 355 -6.05 -11.59 32.01
CA ILE A 355 -6.75 -11.50 30.72
C ILE A 355 -7.09 -12.84 30.07
N MET A 356 -6.47 -13.95 30.49
CA MET A 356 -6.64 -15.27 29.85
C MET A 356 -7.42 -16.25 30.73
N ASN A 357 -8.21 -17.12 30.09
CA ASN A 357 -8.94 -18.18 30.78
C ASN A 357 -8.02 -19.38 31.07
N PRO A 358 -7.77 -19.74 32.35
CA PRO A 358 -6.90 -20.86 32.69
C PRO A 358 -7.52 -22.23 32.45
N GLU A 359 -8.83 -22.35 32.23
CA GLU A 359 -9.54 -23.64 32.09
C GLU A 359 -9.29 -24.33 30.75
N THR A 360 -8.60 -23.67 29.82
CA THR A 360 -8.32 -24.17 28.48
C THR A 360 -6.81 -24.21 28.25
N TYR A 361 -6.33 -25.26 27.58
CA TYR A 361 -4.94 -25.37 27.15
C TYR A 361 -4.80 -24.84 25.71
N PRO A 362 -3.73 -24.10 25.40
CA PRO A 362 -3.46 -23.66 24.04
C PRO A 362 -3.28 -24.84 23.10
N ARG A 363 -3.73 -24.69 21.85
CA ARG A 363 -3.59 -25.71 20.82
C ARG A 363 -2.17 -25.74 20.28
N TYR A 364 -1.61 -26.93 20.10
CA TYR A 364 -0.33 -27.07 19.40
C TYR A 364 -0.52 -26.81 17.90
N HIS A 365 0.33 -25.95 17.34
CA HIS A 365 0.45 -25.75 15.92
C HIS A 365 1.88 -26.11 15.50
N PRO A 366 2.10 -27.28 14.87
CA PRO A 366 3.44 -27.66 14.44
C PRO A 366 3.96 -26.68 13.39
N PRO A 367 5.28 -26.44 13.35
CA PRO A 367 5.87 -25.57 12.34
C PRO A 367 5.58 -26.05 10.91
N ASP A 368 5.16 -25.12 10.06
CA ASP A 368 4.85 -25.41 8.66
C ASP A 368 6.11 -25.28 7.80
N LEU A 369 6.78 -26.41 7.60
CA LEU A 369 7.98 -26.50 6.76
C LEU A 369 7.66 -26.77 5.28
N LYS A 370 6.40 -27.08 4.95
CA LYS A 370 5.99 -27.52 3.61
C LYS A 370 5.45 -26.37 2.75
N SER A 371 4.96 -25.28 3.35
CA SER A 371 4.40 -24.17 2.57
C SER A 371 5.41 -23.42 1.71
N ASP A 372 4.93 -22.93 0.57
CA ASP A 372 5.71 -22.13 -0.38
C ASP A 372 6.27 -20.87 0.27
N ILE A 373 5.53 -20.26 1.21
CA ILE A 373 5.95 -19.02 1.89
C ILE A 373 7.22 -19.24 2.72
N ASN A 374 7.29 -20.35 3.47
CA ASN A 374 8.44 -20.70 4.30
C ASN A 374 9.57 -21.36 3.49
N ASN A 375 9.30 -21.80 2.26
CA ASN A 375 10.32 -22.33 1.35
C ASN A 375 10.95 -21.26 0.44
N LYS A 376 10.40 -20.04 0.43
CA LYS A 376 10.85 -18.96 -0.46
C LYS A 376 12.14 -18.27 0.00
N GLU A 377 12.18 -17.86 1.26
CA GLU A 377 13.28 -17.08 1.85
C GLU A 377 14.00 -17.95 2.88
N LYS A 378 15.34 -18.08 2.77
CA LYS A 378 16.13 -19.00 3.61
C LYS A 378 16.33 -18.49 5.03
N ASN A 379 16.16 -17.19 5.27
CA ASN A 379 16.36 -16.53 6.55
C ASN A 379 15.05 -16.10 7.22
N VAL A 380 13.89 -16.37 6.59
CA VAL A 380 12.58 -15.92 7.08
C VAL A 380 11.64 -17.09 7.29
N TYR A 381 10.98 -17.11 8.44
CA TYR A 381 9.93 -18.08 8.77
C TYR A 381 8.64 -17.36 9.18
N HIS A 382 7.52 -17.84 8.65
CA HIS A 382 6.18 -17.42 8.99
C HIS A 382 5.48 -18.51 9.80
N GLY A 383 4.96 -18.13 10.96
CA GLY A 383 4.31 -19.06 11.88
C GLY A 383 3.10 -18.47 12.57
N LYS A 384 2.44 -19.32 13.33
CA LYS A 384 1.35 -18.95 14.24
C LYS A 384 1.51 -19.73 15.54
N MET A 385 1.04 -19.14 16.62
CA MET A 385 0.97 -19.79 17.92
C MET A 385 -0.42 -19.60 18.53
N SER A 386 -0.87 -20.58 19.30
CA SER A 386 -2.08 -20.48 20.11
C SER A 386 -1.72 -19.98 21.50
N LEU A 387 -2.52 -19.04 21.99
CA LEU A 387 -2.60 -18.63 23.38
C LEU A 387 -4.01 -18.96 23.90
N GLN A 388 -4.19 -18.89 25.21
CA GLN A 388 -5.49 -19.08 25.85
C GLN A 388 -6.52 -18.01 25.37
N PRO A 389 -7.83 -18.34 25.37
CA PRO A 389 -8.88 -17.39 25.05
C PRO A 389 -8.97 -16.29 26.11
N LEU A 390 -9.45 -15.12 25.67
CA LEU A 390 -9.58 -13.96 26.54
C LEU A 390 -10.81 -14.08 27.46
N THR A 391 -10.66 -13.64 28.71
CA THR A 391 -11.76 -13.51 29.67
C THR A 391 -12.65 -12.30 29.38
N LYS A 392 -12.11 -11.28 28.69
CA LYS A 392 -12.79 -10.02 28.34
C LYS A 392 -12.90 -9.86 26.82
N ASP A 393 -13.84 -9.02 26.37
CA ASP A 393 -14.06 -8.77 24.94
C ASP A 393 -12.89 -8.01 24.27
N LYS A 394 -12.13 -7.24 25.03
CA LYS A 394 -10.95 -6.52 24.56
C LYS A 394 -9.84 -6.60 25.59
N GLY A 395 -8.61 -6.70 25.12
CA GLY A 395 -7.43 -6.71 25.98
C GLY A 395 -6.15 -6.42 25.19
N THR A 396 -5.07 -6.24 25.95
CA THR A 396 -3.71 -6.16 25.41
C THR A 396 -2.91 -7.30 26.00
N ILE A 397 -2.41 -8.20 25.16
CA ILE A 397 -1.56 -9.32 25.57
C ILE A 397 -0.13 -8.78 25.67
N LYS A 398 0.48 -8.89 26.85
CA LYS A 398 1.89 -8.59 27.06
C LYS A 398 2.71 -9.85 26.83
N LEU A 399 3.30 -9.96 25.65
CA LEU A 399 4.00 -11.14 25.20
C LEU A 399 5.51 -10.91 25.23
N THR A 400 6.23 -11.80 25.90
CA THR A 400 7.69 -11.85 25.89
C THR A 400 8.13 -13.16 25.27
N ILE A 401 8.99 -13.08 24.27
CA ILE A 401 9.68 -14.22 23.69
C ILE A 401 11.15 -14.13 24.13
N THR A 402 11.72 -15.23 24.60
CA THR A 402 13.11 -15.28 25.10
C THR A 402 13.98 -16.31 24.40
N LYS A 403 13.37 -17.29 23.72
CA LYS A 403 14.06 -18.41 23.11
C LYS A 403 13.40 -18.81 21.80
N LEU A 404 14.21 -19.06 20.79
CA LEU A 404 13.81 -19.50 19.46
C LEU A 404 14.58 -20.76 19.08
N GLN A 405 13.90 -21.71 18.45
CA GLN A 405 14.50 -22.95 17.95
C GLN A 405 14.92 -22.77 16.50
N LYS A 406 16.17 -23.14 16.17
CA LYS A 406 16.65 -23.10 14.79
C LYS A 406 16.12 -24.29 13.99
N ILE A 407 15.68 -24.04 12.76
CA ILE A 407 15.29 -25.07 11.81
C ILE A 407 16.54 -25.56 11.07
N VAL A 408 16.87 -26.84 11.24
CA VAL A 408 17.91 -27.51 10.45
C VAL A 408 17.24 -28.12 9.21
N ARG A 409 17.62 -27.65 8.02
CA ARG A 409 17.18 -28.20 6.74
C ARG A 409 18.31 -29.05 6.14
N ASP A 410 18.60 -30.22 6.70
CA ASP A 410 19.56 -31.12 6.06
C ASP A 410 18.92 -31.87 4.88
N SER A 411 19.73 -32.12 3.86
CA SER A 411 19.31 -32.33 2.47
C SER A 411 18.73 -33.71 2.12
N SER A 412 18.69 -34.66 3.06
CA SER A 412 18.15 -36.02 2.81
C SER A 412 16.83 -36.36 3.49
N ASP A 413 16.45 -35.75 4.63
CA ASP A 413 15.25 -36.15 5.39
C ASP A 413 14.32 -34.98 5.72
N ARG A 414 13.46 -34.68 4.75
CA ARG A 414 12.66 -33.45 4.65
C ARG A 414 11.42 -33.35 5.55
N LYS A 415 11.38 -33.90 6.76
CA LYS A 415 10.06 -34.05 7.43
C LYS A 415 9.92 -33.68 8.90
N ARG A 416 10.98 -33.36 9.67
CA ARG A 416 10.78 -33.08 11.11
C ARG A 416 11.70 -32.00 11.68
N ILE A 417 11.16 -31.27 12.65
CA ILE A 417 11.91 -30.67 13.76
C ILE A 417 11.92 -31.73 14.84
N ILE A 418 13.10 -32.22 15.22
CA ILE A 418 13.25 -33.18 16.31
C ILE A 418 13.40 -32.33 17.60
N PRO A 419 12.45 -32.38 18.55
CA PRO A 419 12.48 -31.54 19.77
C PRO A 419 13.70 -31.80 20.67
N TYR A 420 14.37 -32.94 20.49
CA TYR A 420 15.46 -33.43 21.33
C TYR A 420 16.83 -33.48 20.65
N GLU A 421 16.93 -33.13 19.36
CA GLU A 421 18.23 -32.88 18.76
C GLU A 421 18.64 -31.45 19.10
N ASP A 422 19.88 -31.28 19.53
CA ASP A 422 20.51 -30.01 19.89
C ASP A 422 20.70 -29.15 18.63
N THR A 423 19.59 -28.77 17.98
CA THR A 423 19.56 -28.08 16.68
C THR A 423 19.99 -26.62 16.77
N GLY A 424 20.44 -26.18 17.95
CA GLY A 424 20.81 -24.80 18.25
C GLY A 424 19.58 -23.94 18.58
N TYR A 425 19.75 -23.11 19.60
CA TYR A 425 18.75 -22.12 20.01
C TYR A 425 19.34 -20.73 19.88
N GLU A 426 18.48 -19.77 19.54
CA GLU A 426 18.80 -18.36 19.67
C GLU A 426 18.05 -17.81 20.89
N THR A 427 18.79 -17.21 21.81
CA THR A 427 18.21 -16.57 23.00
C THR A 427 18.19 -15.07 22.81
N GLY A 428 17.18 -14.40 23.30
CA GLY A 428 17.06 -12.94 23.23
C GLY A 428 15.94 -12.45 24.12
N GLU A 429 15.50 -11.22 23.90
CA GLU A 429 14.33 -10.66 24.58
C GLU A 429 13.52 -9.83 23.59
N TRP A 430 12.34 -10.34 23.22
CA TRP A 430 11.42 -9.70 22.30
C TRP A 430 10.09 -9.47 23.01
N ASN A 431 9.78 -8.20 23.29
CA ASN A 431 8.60 -7.80 24.05
C ASN A 431 7.56 -7.14 23.14
N PHE A 432 6.28 -7.51 23.31
CA PHE A 432 5.17 -7.02 22.50
C PHE A 432 3.94 -6.71 23.36
N ASP A 433 3.32 -5.57 23.07
CA ASP A 433 1.96 -5.24 23.52
C ASP A 433 0.99 -5.48 22.35
N ILE A 434 0.28 -6.61 22.39
CA ILE A 434 -0.60 -7.06 21.30
C ILE A 434 -2.05 -6.68 21.63
N PRO A 435 -2.62 -5.61 21.03
CA PRO A 435 -4.03 -5.30 21.20
C PRO A 435 -4.87 -6.33 20.46
N VAL A 436 -5.94 -6.80 21.09
CA VAL A 436 -6.81 -7.82 20.50
C VAL A 436 -8.27 -7.65 20.96
N THR A 437 -9.18 -7.85 20.02
CA THR A 437 -10.62 -7.88 20.26
C THR A 437 -11.14 -9.31 20.06
N LYS A 438 -11.83 -9.84 21.08
CA LYS A 438 -12.45 -11.17 21.03
C LYS A 438 -13.67 -11.17 20.11
N SER A 439 -13.69 -12.10 19.18
CA SER A 439 -14.81 -12.35 18.29
C SER A 439 -15.72 -13.44 18.87
N PRO A 440 -17.05 -13.31 18.76
CA PRO A 440 -17.97 -14.27 19.36
C PRO A 440 -18.02 -15.58 18.57
N SER A 441 -18.16 -16.68 19.31
CA SER A 441 -18.43 -18.02 18.76
C SER A 441 -19.93 -18.23 18.56
N LYS A 442 -20.31 -19.12 17.64
CA LYS A 442 -21.71 -19.55 17.48
C LYS A 442 -21.86 -21.01 17.84
N GLU A 443 -22.76 -21.29 18.76
CA GLU A 443 -23.10 -22.66 19.17
C GLU A 443 -24.40 -23.12 18.52
N TYR A 444 -24.41 -24.37 18.05
CA TYR A 444 -25.57 -25.00 17.44
C TYR A 444 -25.85 -26.32 18.16
N ALA A 445 -26.99 -26.42 18.82
CA ALA A 445 -27.40 -27.66 19.47
C ALA A 445 -27.75 -28.72 18.43
N LEU A 446 -27.24 -29.94 18.61
CA LEU A 446 -27.39 -31.03 17.65
C LEU A 446 -28.45 -32.04 18.13
N ALA A 447 -29.21 -32.56 17.17
CA ALA A 447 -30.10 -33.70 17.31
C ALA A 447 -29.47 -34.87 16.53
N GLY A 448 -28.68 -35.69 17.22
CA GLY A 448 -28.09 -36.88 16.62
C GLY A 448 -27.73 -37.91 17.67
N LYS A 449 -28.09 -39.16 17.38
CA LYS A 449 -27.69 -40.33 18.17
C LYS A 449 -27.30 -41.44 17.20
N THR A 450 -26.26 -42.17 17.55
CA THR A 450 -25.80 -43.34 16.80
C THR A 450 -25.30 -44.41 17.77
N LYS A 451 -24.89 -45.55 17.23
CA LYS A 451 -24.14 -46.57 17.96
C LYS A 451 -22.85 -46.83 17.22
N VAL A 452 -21.73 -46.79 17.94
CA VAL A 452 -20.42 -47.17 17.42
C VAL A 452 -20.01 -48.46 18.10
N GLU A 453 -19.82 -49.54 17.33
CA GLU A 453 -19.47 -50.86 17.89
C GLU A 453 -20.44 -51.37 18.98
N GLY A 454 -21.71 -50.95 18.90
CA GLY A 454 -22.78 -51.25 19.85
C GLY A 454 -22.92 -50.25 21.01
N VAL A 455 -21.94 -49.37 21.21
CA VAL A 455 -21.92 -48.37 22.28
C VAL A 455 -22.69 -47.11 21.86
N PRO A 456 -23.65 -46.61 22.66
CA PRO A 456 -24.41 -45.40 22.34
C PRO A 456 -23.53 -44.14 22.29
N VAL A 457 -23.68 -43.35 21.23
CA VAL A 457 -23.04 -42.05 21.05
C VAL A 457 -24.09 -40.98 20.76
N ARG A 458 -23.99 -39.83 21.41
CA ARG A 458 -24.89 -38.69 21.25
C ARG A 458 -24.10 -37.45 20.86
N PHE A 459 -24.61 -36.67 19.91
CA PHE A 459 -24.01 -35.41 19.51
C PHE A 459 -24.70 -34.26 20.24
N GLU A 460 -23.92 -33.45 20.96
CA GLU A 460 -24.45 -32.39 21.83
C GLU A 460 -24.56 -31.06 21.08
N LYS A 461 -23.42 -30.56 20.62
CA LYS A 461 -23.33 -29.25 19.98
C LYS A 461 -22.18 -29.18 18.97
N LEU A 462 -22.35 -28.27 18.01
CA LEU A 462 -21.32 -27.80 17.11
C LEU A 462 -21.04 -26.33 17.42
N THR A 463 -19.80 -26.00 17.76
CA THR A 463 -19.35 -24.62 17.96
C THR A 463 -18.51 -24.19 16.77
N ILE A 464 -18.92 -23.11 16.10
CA ILE A 464 -18.18 -22.49 15.00
C ILE A 464 -17.62 -21.17 15.49
N ALA A 465 -16.29 -21.10 15.62
CA ALA A 465 -15.54 -19.91 15.99
C ALA A 465 -14.59 -19.49 14.85
N PRO A 466 -14.10 -18.24 14.85
CA PRO A 466 -13.12 -17.78 13.86
C PRO A 466 -11.85 -18.63 13.76
N THR A 467 -11.35 -19.16 14.88
CA THR A 467 -10.07 -19.88 14.94
C THR A 467 -10.21 -21.40 14.90
N ALA A 468 -11.39 -21.95 15.21
CA ALA A 468 -11.63 -23.39 15.22
C ALA A 468 -13.11 -23.74 15.06
N THR A 469 -13.39 -24.98 14.67
CA THR A 469 -14.72 -25.60 14.78
C THR A 469 -14.65 -26.79 15.72
N ILE A 470 -15.59 -26.89 16.66
CA ILE A 470 -15.58 -27.92 17.71
C ILE A 470 -16.87 -28.74 17.64
N LEU A 471 -16.73 -30.05 17.48
CA LEU A 471 -17.82 -31.00 17.65
C LEU A 471 -17.76 -31.60 19.05
N GLN A 472 -18.81 -31.43 19.84
CA GLN A 472 -18.95 -32.07 21.14
C GLN A 472 -19.87 -33.29 21.04
N LEU A 473 -19.38 -34.44 21.50
CA LEU A 473 -20.13 -35.68 21.57
C LEU A 473 -19.97 -36.34 22.93
N ASP A 474 -20.99 -37.09 23.33
CA ASP A 474 -20.99 -37.91 24.54
C ASP A 474 -21.05 -39.39 24.15
N VAL A 475 -20.23 -40.21 24.82
CA VAL A 475 -20.20 -41.66 24.66
C VAL A 475 -20.63 -42.34 25.95
N ASN A 476 -21.56 -43.29 25.87
CA ASN A 476 -22.02 -44.02 27.06
C ASN A 476 -21.09 -45.20 27.36
N ASN A 477 -20.21 -45.01 28.34
CA ASN A 477 -19.28 -46.02 28.83
C ASN A 477 -19.78 -46.74 30.10
N GLY A 478 -21.08 -46.66 30.41
CA GLY A 478 -21.67 -47.35 31.57
C GLY A 478 -21.78 -48.87 31.43
N GLN A 479 -21.53 -49.42 30.22
CA GLN A 479 -21.54 -50.87 30.00
C GLN A 479 -20.17 -51.47 30.39
N PRO A 480 -20.11 -52.41 31.36
CA PRO A 480 -18.84 -52.93 31.84
C PRO A 480 -18.10 -53.77 30.78
N GLN A 481 -18.83 -54.51 29.94
CA GLN A 481 -18.24 -55.47 28.99
C GLN A 481 -17.45 -54.81 27.85
N LYS A 482 -17.82 -53.59 27.45
CA LYS A 482 -17.21 -52.87 26.33
C LYS A 482 -17.32 -51.37 26.57
N ARG A 483 -16.18 -50.67 26.50
CA ARG A 483 -16.12 -49.21 26.57
C ARG A 483 -15.30 -48.64 25.42
N ILE A 484 -15.64 -47.44 25.00
CA ILE A 484 -14.87 -46.65 24.04
C ILE A 484 -13.90 -45.78 24.83
N ASP A 485 -12.60 -45.98 24.62
CA ASP A 485 -11.56 -45.13 25.19
C ASP A 485 -11.37 -43.87 24.36
N PHE A 486 -11.31 -44.04 23.03
CA PHE A 486 -11.16 -42.94 22.07
C PHE A 486 -12.01 -43.19 20.83
N LEU A 487 -12.66 -42.14 20.34
CA LEU A 487 -13.42 -42.14 19.09
C LEU A 487 -12.81 -41.10 18.14
N ASN A 488 -12.15 -41.58 17.10
CA ASN A 488 -11.52 -40.73 16.10
C ASN A 488 -12.51 -40.42 14.98
N VAL A 489 -12.61 -39.15 14.64
CA VAL A 489 -13.36 -38.66 13.49
C VAL A 489 -12.38 -38.31 12.39
N ASP A 490 -12.68 -38.66 11.14
CA ASP A 490 -11.83 -38.32 10.00
C ASP A 490 -12.07 -36.88 9.57
N ASN A 491 -13.35 -36.55 9.36
CA ASN A 491 -13.75 -35.26 8.86
C ASN A 491 -15.17 -34.87 9.27
N LEU A 492 -15.40 -33.57 9.24
CA LEU A 492 -16.69 -32.93 9.40
C LEU A 492 -17.04 -32.23 8.08
N GLU A 493 -18.26 -32.42 7.61
CA GLU A 493 -18.80 -31.72 6.45
C GLU A 493 -20.00 -30.88 6.87
N VAL A 494 -19.95 -29.58 6.58
CA VAL A 494 -21.07 -28.66 6.83
C VAL A 494 -21.41 -27.95 5.53
N ASN A 495 -22.66 -28.04 5.08
CA ASN A 495 -23.12 -27.42 3.83
C ASN A 495 -22.22 -27.72 2.61
N ASN A 496 -21.73 -28.96 2.47
CA ASN A 496 -20.76 -29.42 1.45
C ASN A 496 -19.32 -28.87 1.60
N LYS A 497 -18.99 -28.21 2.71
CA LYS A 497 -17.60 -27.86 3.07
C LYS A 497 -17.04 -28.90 4.01
N LYS A 498 -16.07 -29.67 3.50
CA LYS A 498 -15.40 -30.74 4.23
C LYS A 498 -14.12 -30.22 4.89
N VAL A 499 -13.97 -30.41 6.19
CA VAL A 499 -12.77 -30.09 6.98
C VAL A 499 -12.27 -31.34 7.68
N LYS A 500 -10.94 -31.52 7.73
CA LYS A 500 -10.31 -32.64 8.43
C LYS A 500 -10.21 -32.35 9.92
N THR A 501 -10.27 -33.42 10.72
CA THR A 501 -10.01 -33.34 12.16
C THR A 501 -8.56 -32.94 12.40
N ASP A 502 -8.35 -32.16 13.45
CA ASP A 502 -7.01 -31.95 13.98
C ASP A 502 -6.54 -33.13 14.82
N ILE A 503 -5.45 -33.76 14.39
CA ILE A 503 -4.84 -34.92 15.03
C ILE A 503 -4.37 -34.58 16.46
N TYR A 504 -4.01 -33.32 16.73
CA TYR A 504 -3.55 -32.87 18.06
C TYR A 504 -4.65 -32.15 18.86
N GLY A 505 -5.86 -32.05 18.31
CA GLY A 505 -6.91 -31.18 18.83
C GLY A 505 -8.02 -31.91 19.59
N SER A 506 -8.09 -33.24 19.59
CA SER A 506 -9.14 -33.95 20.31
C SER A 506 -8.87 -33.96 21.82
N SER A 507 -9.79 -33.43 22.61
CA SER A 507 -9.66 -33.39 24.07
C SER A 507 -10.78 -34.15 24.77
N PHE A 508 -10.41 -34.78 25.88
CA PHE A 508 -11.34 -35.36 26.82
C PHE A 508 -11.85 -34.27 27.76
N ALA A 509 -13.14 -33.96 27.71
CA ALA A 509 -13.69 -32.80 28.43
C ALA A 509 -14.11 -33.14 29.86
N SER A 510 -14.82 -34.25 30.07
CA SER A 510 -15.25 -34.69 31.41
C SER A 510 -15.86 -36.10 31.41
N ASN A 511 -15.89 -36.74 32.58
CA ASN A 511 -16.74 -37.90 32.87
C ASN A 511 -17.90 -37.44 33.76
N TYR A 512 -19.14 -37.69 33.34
CA TYR A 512 -20.31 -37.52 34.19
C TYR A 512 -21.11 -38.82 34.24
N MET A 513 -21.09 -39.48 35.39
CA MET A 513 -21.68 -40.81 35.59
C MET A 513 -21.14 -41.82 34.55
N ASP A 514 -22.02 -42.28 33.66
CA ASP A 514 -21.76 -43.26 32.60
C ASP A 514 -21.41 -42.62 31.25
N TRP A 515 -21.39 -41.29 31.15
CA TRP A 515 -21.13 -40.58 29.89
C TRP A 515 -19.78 -39.88 29.91
N SER A 516 -18.99 -40.13 28.88
CA SER A 516 -17.72 -39.50 28.61
C SER A 516 -17.89 -38.46 27.50
N THR A 517 -17.56 -37.19 27.79
CA THR A 517 -17.68 -36.10 26.82
C THR A 517 -16.36 -35.87 26.10
N PHE A 518 -16.41 -35.88 24.77
CA PHE A 518 -15.28 -35.62 23.88
C PHE A 518 -15.51 -34.32 23.11
N GLN A 519 -14.46 -33.52 22.96
CA GLN A 519 -14.42 -32.37 22.08
C GLN A 519 -13.43 -32.64 20.95
N ILE A 520 -13.94 -32.61 19.72
CA ILE A 520 -13.16 -32.88 18.52
C ILE A 520 -13.02 -31.58 17.75
N LEU A 521 -11.77 -31.19 17.49
CA LEU A 521 -11.42 -29.93 16.86
C LEU A 521 -11.18 -30.10 15.35
N PHE A 522 -11.61 -29.11 14.59
CA PHE A 522 -11.49 -29.01 13.14
C PHE A 522 -10.99 -27.61 12.75
N ASP A 523 -10.52 -27.49 11.51
CA ASP A 523 -10.28 -26.19 10.89
C ASP A 523 -11.55 -25.32 10.89
N PRO A 524 -11.40 -23.99 10.98
CA PRO A 524 -12.53 -23.10 11.19
C PRO A 524 -13.45 -23.03 9.96
N LEU A 525 -14.73 -23.31 10.17
CA LEU A 525 -15.83 -23.11 9.22
C LEU A 525 -16.53 -21.75 9.42
N PHE A 526 -15.74 -20.70 9.68
CA PHE A 526 -16.28 -19.39 10.02
C PHE A 526 -17.20 -18.85 8.91
N GLY A 527 -18.28 -18.16 9.32
CA GLY A 527 -19.29 -17.64 8.40
C GLY A 527 -20.36 -18.64 7.97
N GLU A 528 -20.15 -19.94 8.15
CA GLU A 528 -21.15 -20.96 7.84
C GLU A 528 -22.33 -20.94 8.80
N LYS A 529 -23.52 -21.19 8.25
CA LYS A 529 -24.75 -21.47 9.01
C LYS A 529 -25.15 -22.91 8.71
N PRO A 530 -24.90 -23.86 9.62
CA PRO A 530 -25.13 -25.28 9.35
C PRO A 530 -26.60 -25.54 9.01
N LYS A 531 -26.83 -26.17 7.86
CA LYS A 531 -28.13 -26.74 7.46
C LYS A 531 -28.03 -28.25 7.34
N GLU A 532 -26.93 -28.71 6.77
CA GLU A 532 -26.56 -30.12 6.64
C GLU A 532 -25.20 -30.34 7.32
N ILE A 533 -25.12 -31.36 8.17
CA ILE A 533 -23.92 -31.70 8.92
C ILE A 533 -23.69 -33.21 8.77
N ASN A 534 -22.53 -33.61 8.25
CA ASN A 534 -22.11 -35.01 8.19
C ASN A 534 -20.83 -35.19 8.98
N VAL A 535 -20.76 -36.26 9.78
CA VAL A 535 -19.57 -36.65 10.54
C VAL A 535 -19.13 -38.01 10.02
N GLN A 536 -17.90 -38.10 9.52
CA GLN A 536 -17.30 -39.37 9.09
C GLN A 536 -16.37 -39.88 10.18
N PHE A 537 -16.68 -41.05 10.76
CA PHE A 537 -15.78 -41.69 11.71
C PHE A 537 -14.53 -42.24 11.00
N ASN A 538 -13.46 -42.41 11.78
CA ASN A 538 -12.17 -42.91 11.31
C ASN A 538 -11.84 -44.25 11.98
N SER A 539 -11.76 -44.24 13.31
CA SER A 539 -11.44 -45.43 14.08
C SER A 539 -11.96 -45.29 15.51
N VAL A 540 -12.10 -46.41 16.18
CA VAL A 540 -12.48 -46.47 17.59
C VAL A 540 -11.53 -47.37 18.34
N HIS A 541 -11.01 -46.86 19.46
CA HIS A 541 -10.22 -47.65 20.41
C HIS A 541 -11.14 -48.14 21.52
N LEU A 542 -11.19 -49.45 21.67
CA LEU A 542 -12.08 -50.14 22.60
C LEU A 542 -11.27 -50.83 23.70
N THR A 543 -11.85 -50.84 24.90
CA THR A 543 -11.50 -51.79 25.95
C THR A 543 -12.63 -52.83 26.04
N ILE A 544 -12.28 -54.11 25.95
CA ILE A 544 -13.20 -55.23 26.06
C ILE A 544 -12.85 -56.01 27.32
N GLN A 545 -13.80 -56.21 28.22
CA GLN A 545 -13.63 -57.08 29.39
C GLN A 545 -13.95 -58.52 28.99
N ASP A 546 -12.96 -59.40 29.16
CA ASP A 546 -13.06 -60.82 28.86
C ASP A 546 -12.05 -61.59 29.72
N GLU A 547 -12.52 -62.01 30.91
CA GLU A 547 -11.63 -62.55 31.93
C GLU A 547 -11.14 -63.97 31.61
N LYS A 548 -9.83 -64.19 31.72
CA LYS A 548 -9.23 -65.53 31.62
C LYS A 548 -8.10 -65.71 32.61
N THR A 549 -8.15 -66.80 33.37
CA THR A 549 -7.07 -67.19 34.29
C THR A 549 -6.25 -68.35 33.72
N ILE A 550 -4.92 -68.20 33.71
CA ILE A 550 -3.94 -69.19 33.29
C ILE A 550 -3.04 -69.54 34.48
N LYS A 551 -2.86 -70.83 34.75
CA LYS A 551 -1.95 -71.29 35.81
C LYS A 551 -0.52 -71.28 35.31
N LEU A 552 0.40 -70.71 36.10
CA LEU A 552 1.83 -70.72 35.86
C LEU A 552 2.44 -71.97 36.52
N ASP A 553 2.86 -72.93 35.71
CA ASP A 553 3.39 -74.21 36.19
C ASP A 553 4.84 -74.39 35.77
N ALA A 554 5.77 -73.96 36.63
CA ALA A 554 7.20 -74.08 36.35
C ALA A 554 7.69 -75.53 36.11
N SER A 555 6.91 -76.55 36.51
CA SER A 555 7.30 -77.96 36.31
C SER A 555 7.22 -78.42 34.85
N LYS A 556 6.42 -77.74 34.01
CA LYS A 556 6.25 -78.10 32.60
C LYS A 556 7.33 -77.51 31.68
N GLY A 557 8.22 -76.67 32.21
CA GLY A 557 9.16 -75.88 31.42
C GLY A 557 8.49 -74.73 30.67
N TYR A 558 9.28 -73.79 30.16
CA TYR A 558 8.83 -72.66 29.33
C TYR A 558 9.58 -72.69 27.98
N PRO A 559 8.99 -72.21 26.87
CA PRO A 559 7.71 -71.49 26.78
C PRO A 559 6.47 -72.37 27.00
N GLN A 560 5.38 -71.77 27.52
CA GLN A 560 4.05 -72.40 27.62
C GLN A 560 3.05 -71.58 26.82
N THR A 561 2.22 -72.23 26.00
CA THR A 561 1.25 -71.52 25.15
C THR A 561 -0.20 -71.74 25.57
N PHE A 562 -1.06 -70.77 25.24
CA PHE A 562 -2.50 -70.86 25.41
C PHE A 562 -3.23 -70.03 24.35
N GLU A 563 -4.46 -70.45 24.02
CA GLU A 563 -5.31 -69.73 23.07
C GLU A 563 -6.12 -68.62 23.76
N TYR A 564 -6.12 -67.40 23.24
CA TYR A 564 -7.00 -66.32 23.72
C TYR A 564 -7.29 -65.32 22.61
N ALA A 565 -8.53 -64.83 22.53
CA ALA A 565 -8.99 -63.88 21.51
C ALA A 565 -8.62 -64.26 20.06
N GLY A 566 -8.55 -65.56 19.76
CA GLY A 566 -8.19 -66.08 18.42
C GLY A 566 -6.68 -66.03 18.10
N SER A 567 -5.83 -65.92 19.11
CA SER A 567 -4.37 -65.98 18.97
C SER A 567 -3.74 -66.95 19.96
N THR A 568 -2.63 -67.56 19.55
CA THR A 568 -1.76 -68.36 20.43
C THR A 568 -0.77 -67.43 21.14
N ILE A 569 -0.91 -67.30 22.46
CA ILE A 569 -0.03 -66.48 23.30
C ILE A 569 0.98 -67.38 23.99
N SER A 570 2.23 -66.92 24.09
CA SER A 570 3.32 -67.62 24.77
C SER A 570 3.70 -66.94 26.08
N ILE A 571 3.85 -67.74 27.13
CA ILE A 571 4.55 -67.37 28.36
C ILE A 571 5.98 -67.88 28.17
N ASP A 572 6.86 -66.97 27.76
CA ASP A 572 8.22 -67.33 27.35
C ASP A 572 9.11 -67.67 28.53
N LYS A 573 8.90 -66.99 29.66
CA LYS A 573 9.76 -67.09 30.83
C LYS A 573 9.04 -66.68 32.11
N VAL A 574 9.29 -67.42 33.19
CA VAL A 574 8.93 -67.03 34.56
C VAL A 574 10.14 -67.22 35.46
N GLU A 575 10.67 -66.13 35.98
CA GLU A 575 11.80 -66.12 36.91
C GLU A 575 11.32 -65.75 38.32
N VAL A 576 11.50 -66.67 39.24
CA VAL A 576 11.22 -66.46 40.67
C VAL A 576 12.38 -65.68 41.29
N GLY A 577 12.10 -64.57 41.96
CA GLY A 577 13.15 -63.69 42.47
C GLY A 577 12.66 -62.52 43.31
N GLN A 578 13.56 -61.55 43.47
CA GLN A 578 13.35 -60.23 44.07
C GLN A 578 14.04 -59.20 43.17
N PRO A 579 13.35 -58.67 42.15
CA PRO A 579 11.95 -58.94 41.76
C PRO A 579 11.77 -60.28 41.02
N ALA A 580 10.53 -60.75 40.90
CA ALA A 580 10.17 -61.81 39.96
C ALA A 580 9.82 -61.22 38.59
N ASN A 581 10.11 -61.96 37.52
CA ASN A 581 9.93 -61.51 36.15
C ASN A 581 9.11 -62.51 35.33
N VAL A 582 8.09 -62.03 34.63
CA VAL A 582 7.27 -62.81 33.71
C VAL A 582 7.29 -62.17 32.33
N VAL A 583 7.72 -62.93 31.33
CA VAL A 583 7.79 -62.49 29.93
C VAL A 583 6.69 -63.20 29.15
N ILE A 584 5.83 -62.40 28.51
CA ILE A 584 4.71 -62.87 27.70
C ILE A 584 4.91 -62.31 26.30
N SER A 585 4.69 -63.14 25.28
CA SER A 585 4.75 -62.69 23.89
C SER A 585 3.59 -63.20 23.04
N ASN A 586 3.21 -62.37 22.08
CA ASN A 586 2.44 -62.75 20.92
C ASN A 586 3.01 -62.03 19.70
N ARG A 587 3.82 -62.75 18.92
CA ARG A 587 4.49 -62.23 17.72
C ARG A 587 3.65 -62.40 16.45
N GLU A 588 2.54 -63.13 16.52
CA GLU A 588 1.61 -63.28 15.40
C GLU A 588 0.65 -62.10 15.35
N ILE A 589 0.97 -61.13 14.49
CA ILE A 589 0.21 -59.87 14.39
C ILE A 589 -0.85 -59.87 13.28
N LYS A 590 -0.71 -60.75 12.28
CA LYS A 590 -1.62 -60.78 11.13
C LYS A 590 -3.02 -61.19 11.58
N ASN A 591 -4.01 -60.34 11.29
CA ASN A 591 -5.41 -60.54 11.68
C ASN A 591 -5.65 -60.65 13.21
N ARG A 592 -4.73 -60.15 14.03
CA ARG A 592 -4.86 -60.20 15.49
C ARG A 592 -6.04 -59.35 15.97
N ALA A 593 -6.90 -59.95 16.80
CA ALA A 593 -8.13 -59.32 17.28
C ALA A 593 -7.90 -58.16 18.27
N TYR A 594 -6.72 -58.07 18.88
CA TYR A 594 -6.39 -57.13 19.94
C TYR A 594 -5.06 -56.40 19.69
N ASP A 595 -4.90 -55.27 20.35
CA ASP A 595 -3.77 -54.34 20.27
C ASP A 595 -2.82 -54.58 21.43
N SER A 596 -3.38 -54.67 22.64
CA SER A 596 -2.68 -54.99 23.87
C SER A 596 -3.60 -55.77 24.81
N LEU A 597 -3.01 -56.48 25.76
CA LEU A 597 -3.73 -57.25 26.78
C LEU A 597 -3.70 -56.50 28.11
N GLN A 598 -4.80 -56.60 28.85
CA GLN A 598 -4.91 -56.10 30.21
C GLN A 598 -4.62 -57.26 31.15
N LEU A 599 -3.38 -57.33 31.60
CA LEU A 599 -2.84 -58.48 32.32
C LEU A 599 -2.50 -58.13 33.77
N GLU A 600 -2.64 -59.13 34.63
CA GLU A 600 -2.18 -59.13 36.00
C GLU A 600 -1.52 -60.47 36.31
N VAL A 601 -0.40 -60.46 37.02
CA VAL A 601 0.23 -61.68 37.52
C VAL A 601 0.09 -61.73 39.02
N VAL A 602 -0.51 -62.80 39.53
CA VAL A 602 -0.79 -62.99 40.96
C VAL A 602 0.10 -64.09 41.52
N GLY A 603 0.73 -63.81 42.68
CA GLY A 603 1.56 -64.75 43.42
C GLY A 603 0.84 -65.46 44.56
N ASN A 604 1.60 -65.97 45.54
CA ASN A 604 1.08 -66.75 46.67
C ASN A 604 0.29 -65.93 47.71
N GLU A 605 0.61 -64.64 47.86
CA GLU A 605 -0.10 -63.74 48.78
C GLU A 605 -0.98 -62.81 47.96
N GLU A 606 -2.29 -63.05 47.97
CA GLU A 606 -3.24 -62.41 47.06
C GLU A 606 -3.35 -60.87 47.23
N ASN A 607 -2.73 -60.28 48.26
CA ASN A 607 -2.92 -58.88 48.64
C ASN A 607 -1.63 -58.03 48.80
N GLU A 608 -0.42 -58.56 48.57
CA GLU A 608 0.84 -57.86 48.93
C GLU A 608 1.87 -57.71 47.79
N ILE A 609 1.50 -58.00 46.55
CA ILE A 609 2.40 -57.93 45.38
C ILE A 609 2.02 -56.75 44.51
N ASN A 610 2.98 -55.87 44.24
CA ASN A 610 2.83 -54.83 43.21
C ASN A 610 3.36 -55.36 41.88
N SER A 611 2.46 -55.55 40.91
CA SER A 611 2.85 -55.80 39.51
C SER A 611 3.10 -54.48 38.80
N ARG A 612 4.26 -54.34 38.14
CA ARG A 612 4.56 -53.23 37.24
C ARG A 612 5.03 -53.78 35.90
N GLU A 613 4.41 -53.33 34.82
CA GLU A 613 4.96 -53.50 33.48
C GLU A 613 6.23 -52.64 33.38
N MET A 614 7.38 -53.26 33.11
CA MET A 614 8.66 -52.56 33.02
C MET A 614 8.97 -52.08 31.61
N ASN A 615 8.66 -52.91 30.62
CA ASN A 615 8.94 -52.63 29.23
C ASN A 615 8.00 -53.44 28.34
N SER A 616 7.57 -52.84 27.24
CA SER A 616 6.84 -53.54 26.18
C SER A 616 7.54 -53.35 24.86
N GLU A 617 7.56 -54.41 24.05
CA GLU A 617 7.91 -54.33 22.65
C GLU A 617 6.61 -54.35 21.84
N GLY A 618 6.63 -53.69 20.69
CA GLY A 618 5.49 -53.72 19.79
C GLY A 618 5.84 -53.17 18.42
N VAL A 619 4.90 -53.32 17.51
CA VAL A 619 5.03 -52.90 16.12
C VAL A 619 3.90 -51.94 15.80
N LEU A 620 4.23 -50.87 15.06
CA LEU A 620 3.24 -49.96 14.52
C LEU A 620 2.82 -50.46 13.14
N ILE A 621 1.52 -50.57 12.89
CA ILE A 621 0.99 -50.98 11.58
C ILE A 621 0.01 -49.95 11.04
N ASP A 622 -0.04 -49.78 9.72
CA ASP A 622 -1.12 -49.04 9.06
C ASP A 622 -2.35 -49.93 8.78
N LYS A 623 -3.44 -49.33 8.29
CA LYS A 623 -4.66 -50.05 7.91
C LYS A 623 -4.46 -51.13 6.83
N ASN A 624 -3.38 -51.03 6.03
CA ASN A 624 -3.05 -51.95 4.94
C ASN A 624 -2.14 -53.09 5.41
N GLY A 625 -1.69 -53.07 6.68
CA GLY A 625 -0.80 -54.05 7.28
C GLY A 625 0.68 -53.81 7.00
N VAL A 626 1.07 -52.59 6.59
CA VAL A 626 2.48 -52.19 6.50
C VAL A 626 3.01 -51.94 7.90
N GLU A 627 4.13 -52.58 8.24
CA GLU A 627 4.81 -52.46 9.51
C GLU A 627 5.81 -51.30 9.50
N TYR A 628 5.87 -50.56 10.60
CA TYR A 628 6.77 -49.45 10.84
C TYR A 628 7.52 -49.66 12.15
N ASP A 629 8.83 -49.42 12.14
CA ASP A 629 9.64 -49.40 13.35
C ASP A 629 9.45 -48.05 14.05
N ILE A 630 9.05 -48.12 15.33
CA ILE A 630 8.82 -46.95 16.19
C ILE A 630 10.14 -46.29 16.56
N ASN A 631 11.24 -47.04 16.53
CA ASN A 631 12.58 -46.53 16.80
C ASN A 631 13.25 -45.95 15.55
N ASP A 632 12.65 -46.15 14.36
CA ASP A 632 13.14 -45.54 13.13
C ASP A 632 12.72 -44.06 13.09
N VAL A 633 13.73 -43.20 13.16
CA VAL A 633 13.59 -41.74 13.17
C VAL A 633 12.96 -41.21 11.88
N SER A 634 13.02 -41.98 10.78
CA SER A 634 12.42 -41.62 9.48
C SER A 634 10.90 -41.82 9.42
N THR A 635 10.30 -42.55 10.37
CA THR A 635 8.86 -42.85 10.40
C THR A 635 8.05 -41.62 10.81
N VAL A 636 7.34 -41.00 9.85
CA VAL A 636 6.46 -39.85 10.11
C VAL A 636 5.05 -40.31 10.48
N TYR A 637 4.76 -40.34 11.79
CA TYR A 637 3.50 -40.82 12.36
C TYR A 637 2.26 -40.18 11.72
N GLU A 638 2.32 -38.88 11.43
CA GLU A 638 1.24 -38.10 10.81
C GLU A 638 0.91 -38.51 9.37
N GLU A 639 1.83 -39.21 8.70
CA GLU A 639 1.66 -39.71 7.34
C GLU A 639 1.18 -41.18 7.30
N ILE A 640 1.13 -41.86 8.46
CA ILE A 640 0.65 -43.24 8.56
C ILE A 640 -0.88 -43.24 8.55
N GLU A 641 -1.46 -44.03 7.67
CA GLU A 641 -2.91 -44.10 7.53
C GLU A 641 -3.52 -45.00 8.61
N GLN A 642 -4.21 -44.37 9.58
CA GLN A 642 -4.88 -45.01 10.72
C GLN A 642 -3.94 -45.96 11.50
N PRO A 643 -2.87 -45.41 12.11
CA PRO A 643 -1.85 -46.19 12.79
C PRO A 643 -2.44 -47.00 13.96
N ARG A 644 -2.00 -48.25 14.11
CA ARG A 644 -2.38 -49.16 15.17
C ARG A 644 -1.12 -49.76 15.81
N TYR A 645 -0.96 -49.59 17.11
CA TYR A 645 0.16 -50.17 17.85
C TYR A 645 -0.21 -51.56 18.37
N LEU A 646 0.62 -52.55 18.06
CA LEU A 646 0.44 -53.94 18.49
C LEU A 646 1.55 -54.32 19.46
N ALA A 647 1.22 -54.48 20.74
CA ALA A 647 2.15 -55.01 21.73
C ALA A 647 2.48 -56.47 21.38
N THR A 648 3.77 -56.80 21.23
CA THR A 648 4.25 -58.14 20.84
C THR A 648 4.93 -58.84 22.01
N VAL A 649 5.57 -58.10 22.91
CA VAL A 649 6.20 -58.63 24.13
C VAL A 649 5.85 -57.73 25.31
N GLN A 650 5.49 -58.32 26.44
CA GLN A 650 5.25 -57.62 27.70
C GLN A 650 6.11 -58.25 28.79
N ASN A 651 6.92 -57.41 29.46
CA ASN A 651 7.74 -57.79 30.59
C ASN A 651 7.09 -57.25 31.88
N ILE A 652 6.60 -58.18 32.69
CA ILE A 652 5.90 -57.90 33.94
C ILE A 652 6.82 -58.23 35.10
N MET A 653 7.16 -57.20 35.86
CA MET A 653 7.95 -57.31 37.08
C MET A 653 7.04 -57.32 38.31
N LEU A 654 7.34 -58.20 39.25
CA LEU A 654 6.57 -58.36 40.49
C LEU A 654 7.49 -58.15 41.68
N GLU A 655 7.10 -57.22 42.54
CA GLU A 655 7.80 -56.89 43.78
C GLU A 655 6.89 -57.18 44.98
N SER A 656 7.46 -57.77 46.04
CA SER A 656 6.78 -57.89 47.33
C SER A 656 6.84 -56.55 48.05
N ASN A 657 5.76 -56.19 48.75
CA ASN A 657 5.77 -55.06 49.69
C ASN A 657 6.71 -55.30 50.88
N ASN A 658 7.06 -56.56 51.16
CA ASN A 658 7.98 -56.94 52.22
C ASN A 658 9.41 -57.11 51.67
N THR A 659 10.34 -56.27 52.14
CA THR A 659 11.75 -56.33 51.76
C THR A 659 12.37 -57.68 52.12
N GLY A 660 12.92 -58.39 51.13
CA GLY A 660 13.62 -59.66 51.35
C GLY A 660 12.80 -60.92 51.07
N GLU A 661 11.54 -60.82 50.66
CA GLU A 661 10.67 -61.97 50.34
C GLU A 661 10.67 -62.32 48.84
N LYS A 662 10.88 -63.61 48.52
CA LYS A 662 10.88 -64.09 47.14
C LYS A 662 9.45 -64.14 46.60
N VAL A 663 9.22 -63.49 45.46
CA VAL A 663 7.91 -63.52 44.79
C VAL A 663 7.83 -64.76 43.91
N ILE A 664 6.76 -65.55 44.08
CA ILE A 664 6.49 -66.76 43.28
C ILE A 664 5.20 -66.54 42.48
N PRO A 665 5.30 -66.26 41.16
CA PRO A 665 4.12 -66.15 40.29
C PRO A 665 3.35 -67.47 40.22
N LYS A 666 2.00 -67.42 40.33
CA LYS A 666 1.13 -68.62 40.31
C LYS A 666 0.07 -68.60 39.23
N LYS A 667 -0.51 -67.45 38.95
CA LYS A 667 -1.53 -67.31 37.91
C LYS A 667 -1.33 -66.00 37.14
N LEU A 668 -1.57 -66.06 35.85
CA LEU A 668 -1.75 -64.92 34.98
C LEU A 668 -3.27 -64.72 34.81
N VAL A 669 -3.76 -63.54 35.14
CA VAL A 669 -5.15 -63.12 34.95
C VAL A 669 -5.17 -62.13 33.80
N ILE A 670 -5.93 -62.44 32.77
CA ILE A 670 -6.28 -61.51 31.69
C ILE A 670 -7.62 -60.93 32.08
N HIS A 671 -7.70 -59.62 32.30
CA HIS A 671 -8.96 -58.91 32.58
C HIS A 671 -9.74 -58.61 31.29
N GLY A 672 -9.01 -58.50 30.19
CA GLY A 672 -9.54 -58.11 28.90
C GLY A 672 -8.45 -57.68 27.95
N TYR A 673 -8.84 -56.95 26.91
CA TYR A 673 -7.91 -56.45 25.91
C TYR A 673 -8.37 -55.14 25.29
N ASN A 674 -7.40 -54.41 24.76
CA ASN A 674 -7.63 -53.23 23.94
C ASN A 674 -7.64 -53.61 22.46
N THR A 675 -8.47 -52.93 21.66
CA THR A 675 -8.52 -53.18 20.22
C THR A 675 -8.93 -51.92 19.47
N THR A 676 -8.27 -51.66 18.34
CA THR A 676 -8.64 -50.61 17.40
C THR A 676 -9.47 -51.19 16.27
N LYS A 677 -10.63 -50.60 16.01
CA LYS A 677 -11.51 -50.90 14.87
C LYS A 677 -11.53 -49.71 13.92
N TYR A 678 -11.33 -49.97 12.64
CA TYR A 678 -11.50 -48.96 11.59
C TYR A 678 -12.98 -48.78 11.27
N LEU A 679 -13.40 -47.53 11.06
CA LEU A 679 -14.77 -47.14 10.81
C LEU A 679 -14.83 -46.30 9.54
N ASP A 680 -15.86 -46.52 8.72
CA ASP A 680 -16.15 -45.71 7.53
C ASP A 680 -17.55 -45.08 7.58
N ASP A 681 -18.23 -45.20 8.73
CA ASP A 681 -19.60 -44.76 8.91
C ASP A 681 -19.72 -43.23 8.82
N VAL A 682 -20.73 -42.78 8.05
CA VAL A 682 -21.09 -41.36 7.93
C VAL A 682 -22.41 -41.13 8.65
N VAL A 683 -22.39 -40.30 9.69
CA VAL A 683 -23.57 -39.92 10.45
C VAL A 683 -24.08 -38.56 9.99
N LYS A 684 -25.33 -38.51 9.53
CA LYS A 684 -26.01 -37.26 9.20
C LYS A 684 -26.68 -36.69 10.44
N LEU A 685 -26.37 -35.43 10.75
CA LEU A 685 -26.88 -34.72 11.93
C LEU A 685 -27.83 -33.61 11.50
N SER A 686 -28.79 -33.31 12.36
CA SER A 686 -29.71 -32.17 12.20
C SER A 686 -29.59 -31.24 13.40
N LEU A 687 -29.93 -29.97 13.23
CA LEU A 687 -30.04 -29.04 14.34
C LEU A 687 -31.25 -29.38 15.22
N LYS A 688 -31.14 -29.21 16.53
CA LYS A 688 -32.32 -29.19 17.41
C LYS A 688 -33.13 -27.94 17.07
N HIS A 689 -34.40 -28.11 16.74
CA HIS A 689 -35.35 -26.99 16.76
C HIS A 689 -35.61 -26.63 18.22
N ASN A 690 -35.18 -25.44 18.62
CA ASN A 690 -35.55 -24.87 19.92
C ASN A 690 -37.02 -24.48 19.96
#